data_AF-A0AAN9FL12-F1
#
_entry.id   AF-A0AAN9FL12-F1
#
_cell.length_a   1.000
_cell.length_b   1.000
_cell.length_c   1.000
_cell.angle_alpha   90.00
_cell.angle_beta   90.00
_cell.angle_gamma   90.00
#
_symmetry.space_group_name_H-M   'P 1'
#
loop_
_entity.id
_entity.type
_entity.pdbx_description
1 polymer ?
#
loop_
_entity_poly.entity_id
_entity_poly.type
_entity_poly.pdbx_seq_one_letter_code
_entity_poly.pdbx_strand_id
1 'polypeptide(L)'
;MKLVMESLLLSLLLIISAAAISPGSTLYASNTNKNWSSPNRTFSLQFIPVPIHTSTSSPSFMIGIVYSGGVPIIWTAGGGASVDFNGSFKFLSNGTLQLVKGSGTIVWDSGTSHLGVSSAFLDEQGNLVLSNGTTTLWSSFDHPTDTTVGSQNFRVGMVLRSGLYSFSLVTLGSMMLRWNDSVVYWNERSESVVSSLPNTVGYADASNELRVLKLDSDGNLRIYSSSWGSGSAMVRWVAVKDQCKVYGYCGENGICSYENSVPACGCPSQHFEMIDPTNIREGCRRKVRLDDCLGTSTMLTLHQVQFLTYPPLLYLESFFIGIDACRGNCLSGGCIASTALSDGTGSCYIKTTDFLSGYQSPALASTSYIKVCPAPALTISPSQPQNGKQRKTHHWILMVVLGTLVALISFQGCLWLWFRRKNRRFGGSNCEYSLLDFGMVLLELVSGRRSSEISEETNDKELLVWASEEFENGNVIDIVDKRLPANEVNLEQVRRVILTGFQCIQEQPELRPTMGKVMQMLEAKHKMEGQVTVFTPAIEGIKHIKSEQGEILTQPFLDVCKHILPVIDKFGAAMALVKTDIGGNVSRLESKHASNPTRFNYLFSLVQAEVETKTTKSSSSCTNGLLWLTRAMDFLVALFQNLIEHADWSMSQACTDSYNKTLKKWHGWLASSSFSVAMKLAPDRKKFMEVIQGSATGSVTADMEKFCADFSPLLEENHKFLARLGLDDMKAS
;
A
#
# COMPACT_ATOMS: atom_id res chain seq x y z
N MET A 1 17.97 -38.20 52.44
CA MET A 1 18.96 -38.74 51.47
C MET A 1 18.62 -38.37 50.02
N LYS A 2 17.36 -38.49 49.55
CA LYS A 2 16.95 -38.01 48.21
C LYS A 2 17.12 -36.50 47.99
N LEU A 3 16.75 -35.66 48.97
CA LEU A 3 16.89 -34.19 48.88
C LEU A 3 18.35 -33.68 48.90
N VAL A 4 19.26 -34.42 49.54
CA VAL A 4 20.70 -34.08 49.54
C VAL A 4 21.35 -34.52 48.23
N MET A 5 20.88 -35.61 47.63
CA MET A 5 21.33 -36.10 46.33
C MET A 5 20.82 -35.22 45.17
N GLU A 6 19.62 -34.65 45.26
CA GLU A 6 19.11 -33.67 44.29
C GLU A 6 19.81 -32.30 44.42
N SER A 7 20.15 -31.86 45.63
CA SER A 7 20.96 -30.65 45.84
C SER A 7 22.41 -30.82 45.40
N LEU A 8 22.98 -32.03 45.52
CA LEU A 8 24.32 -32.35 45.00
C LEU A 8 24.32 -32.55 43.48
N LEU A 9 23.24 -33.09 42.88
CA LEU A 9 23.08 -33.18 41.42
C LEU A 9 22.88 -31.80 40.77
N LEU A 10 22.16 -30.85 41.42
CA LEU A 10 22.07 -29.47 40.93
C LEU A 10 23.39 -28.70 41.05
N SER A 11 24.28 -29.09 41.98
CA SER A 11 25.64 -28.51 42.09
C SER A 11 26.68 -29.18 41.18
N LEU A 12 26.35 -30.32 40.55
CA LEU A 12 27.22 -31.06 39.63
C LEU A 12 26.83 -30.91 38.15
N LEU A 13 25.79 -30.14 37.84
CA LEU A 13 25.45 -29.73 36.47
C LEU A 13 26.40 -28.59 36.02
N LEU A 14 27.58 -29.01 35.57
CA LEU A 14 28.36 -28.40 34.49
C LEU A 14 28.72 -26.90 34.66
N ILE A 15 29.71 -26.59 35.50
CA ILE A 15 30.66 -25.52 35.14
C ILE A 15 31.55 -26.10 34.05
N ILE A 16 31.05 -26.14 32.81
CA ILE A 16 31.94 -26.14 31.66
C ILE A 16 32.53 -24.73 31.66
N SER A 17 33.72 -24.55 32.24
CA SER A 17 34.40 -23.27 32.17
C SER A 17 34.59 -22.94 30.69
N ALA A 18 33.93 -21.87 30.23
CA ALA A 18 34.20 -21.32 28.91
C ALA A 18 35.71 -21.15 28.74
N ALA A 19 36.28 -21.59 27.62
CA ALA A 19 37.72 -21.48 27.41
C ALA A 19 38.11 -20.00 27.46
N ALA A 20 38.77 -19.60 28.56
CA ALA A 20 39.07 -18.21 28.82
C ALA A 20 40.11 -17.68 27.81
N ILE A 21 39.72 -16.65 27.07
CA ILE A 21 40.60 -15.87 26.20
C ILE A 21 41.41 -14.96 27.12
N SER A 22 42.72 -15.18 27.15
CA SER A 22 43.63 -14.42 28.03
C SER A 22 44.01 -13.08 27.40
N PRO A 23 44.23 -12.02 28.21
CA PRO A 23 44.77 -10.76 27.70
C PRO A 23 46.09 -10.99 26.95
N GLY A 24 46.27 -10.28 25.83
CA GLY A 24 47.36 -10.47 24.86
C GLY A 24 47.00 -11.39 23.68
N SER A 25 45.87 -12.11 23.75
CA SER A 25 45.42 -12.98 22.64
C SER A 25 45.08 -12.18 21.39
N THR A 26 45.45 -12.70 20.21
CA THR A 26 45.22 -12.04 18.92
C THR A 26 44.78 -13.03 17.86
N LEU A 27 43.78 -12.64 17.06
CA LEU A 27 43.42 -13.27 15.79
C LEU A 27 43.91 -12.39 14.63
N TYR A 28 44.27 -13.02 13.50
CA TYR A 28 44.77 -12.31 12.31
C TYR A 28 43.90 -12.62 11.10
N ALA A 29 43.59 -11.60 10.30
CA ALA A 29 42.81 -11.74 9.06
C ALA A 29 43.51 -12.66 8.03
N SER A 30 44.84 -12.70 8.06
CA SER A 30 45.67 -13.57 7.22
C SER A 30 45.52 -15.07 7.52
N ASN A 31 44.91 -15.44 8.66
CA ASN A 31 44.71 -16.83 9.06
C ASN A 31 43.28 -17.07 9.57
N THR A 32 42.35 -17.27 8.64
CA THR A 32 40.93 -17.54 8.92
C THR A 32 40.66 -18.89 9.61
N ASN A 33 41.66 -19.78 9.71
CA ASN A 33 41.54 -21.06 10.42
C ASN A 33 41.68 -20.91 11.94
N LYS A 34 42.13 -19.75 12.44
CA LYS A 34 42.23 -19.47 13.87
C LYS A 34 40.96 -18.77 14.34
N ASN A 35 40.41 -19.28 15.44
CA ASN A 35 39.20 -18.75 16.05
C ASN A 35 39.24 -18.84 17.57
N TRP A 36 38.36 -18.09 18.23
CA TRP A 36 38.02 -18.28 19.63
C TRP A 36 36.66 -18.97 19.69
N SER A 37 36.60 -20.19 20.20
CA SER A 37 35.39 -21.02 20.19
C SER A 37 34.77 -21.11 21.58
N SER A 38 33.45 -21.29 21.61
CA SER A 38 32.76 -21.77 22.80
C SER A 38 33.24 -23.19 23.16
N PRO A 39 33.08 -23.66 24.41
CA PRO A 39 33.51 -24.99 24.84
C PRO A 39 33.20 -26.17 23.91
N ASN A 40 31.96 -26.27 23.44
CA ASN A 40 31.50 -27.33 22.54
C ASN A 40 31.65 -26.94 21.06
N ARG A 41 32.25 -25.79 20.76
CA ARG A 41 32.41 -25.23 19.42
C ARG A 41 31.08 -24.98 18.70
N THR A 42 30.03 -24.72 19.47
CA THR A 42 28.72 -24.27 18.97
C THR A 42 28.84 -22.95 18.25
N PHE A 43 29.59 -22.03 18.85
CA PHE A 43 29.90 -20.74 18.29
C PHE A 43 31.40 -20.53 18.21
N SER A 44 31.82 -19.76 17.22
CA SER A 44 33.21 -19.34 17.10
C SER A 44 33.33 -17.90 16.61
N LEU A 45 34.21 -17.13 17.22
CA LEU A 45 34.62 -15.82 16.76
C LEU A 45 35.81 -15.99 15.81
N GLN A 46 35.65 -15.54 14.56
CA GLN A 46 36.67 -15.70 13.52
C GLN A 46 36.60 -14.62 12.45
N PHE A 47 37.66 -14.52 11.66
CA PHE A 47 37.69 -13.66 10.47
C PHE A 47 36.95 -14.33 9.32
N ILE A 48 36.12 -13.55 8.64
CA ILE A 48 35.24 -13.96 7.57
C ILE A 48 35.59 -13.11 6.34
N PRO A 49 35.94 -13.72 5.19
CA PRO A 49 36.19 -12.99 3.97
C PRO A 49 34.92 -12.27 3.49
N VAL A 50 35.05 -10.99 3.12
CA VAL A 50 33.96 -10.23 2.51
C VAL A 50 33.98 -10.52 1.00
N PRO A 51 32.83 -10.85 0.38
CA PRO A 51 32.74 -11.12 -1.06
C PRO A 51 33.30 -9.96 -1.90
N ILE A 52 34.14 -10.30 -2.88
CA ILE A 52 34.78 -9.34 -3.78
C ILE A 52 33.80 -9.00 -4.91
N HIS A 53 33.38 -7.73 -5.01
CA HIS A 53 32.46 -7.27 -6.06
C HIS A 53 33.16 -6.81 -7.36
N THR A 54 34.49 -6.56 -7.31
CA THR A 54 35.27 -6.11 -8.47
C THR A 54 36.63 -6.78 -8.51
N SER A 55 37.14 -7.13 -9.70
CA SER A 55 38.45 -7.80 -9.86
C SER A 55 39.66 -6.98 -9.39
N THR A 56 39.46 -5.70 -9.06
CA THR A 56 40.50 -4.75 -8.63
C THR A 56 40.53 -4.49 -7.13
N SER A 57 39.55 -4.96 -6.34
CA SER A 57 39.51 -4.72 -4.90
C SER A 57 40.39 -5.73 -4.14
N SER A 58 41.25 -5.23 -3.25
CA SER A 58 42.01 -6.08 -2.32
C SER A 58 41.07 -6.88 -1.42
N PRO A 59 41.44 -8.12 -1.03
CA PRO A 59 40.62 -8.94 -0.14
C PRO A 59 40.43 -8.22 1.20
N SER A 60 39.18 -8.17 1.65
CA SER A 60 38.81 -7.57 2.92
C SER A 60 38.13 -8.59 3.81
N PHE A 61 38.26 -8.41 5.12
CA PHE A 61 37.81 -9.36 6.13
C PHE A 61 37.04 -8.64 7.22
N MET A 62 36.01 -9.28 7.73
CA MET A 62 35.29 -8.83 8.93
C MET A 62 35.44 -9.88 10.03
N ILE A 63 35.42 -9.46 11.30
CA ILE A 63 35.43 -10.38 12.44
C ILE A 63 33.99 -10.56 12.94
N GLY A 64 33.57 -11.81 13.14
CA GLY A 64 32.22 -12.11 13.58
C GLY A 64 32.08 -13.44 14.31
N ILE A 65 31.00 -13.55 15.08
CA ILE A 65 30.62 -14.79 15.77
C ILE A 65 29.72 -15.58 14.84
N VAL A 66 30.10 -16.81 14.54
CA VAL A 66 29.36 -17.71 13.66
C VAL A 66 28.89 -18.94 14.40
N TYR A 67 27.73 -19.45 14.00
CA TYR A 67 27.25 -20.77 14.41
C TYR A 67 28.02 -21.90 13.70
N SER A 68 28.04 -23.08 14.29
CA SER A 68 28.67 -24.28 13.74
C SER A 68 28.28 -24.52 12.27
N GLY A 69 29.29 -24.66 11.41
CA GLY A 69 29.14 -24.70 9.94
C GLY A 69 29.39 -23.35 9.24
N GLY A 70 29.54 -22.26 9.99
CA GLY A 70 29.91 -20.93 9.48
C GLY A 70 28.74 -20.00 9.18
N VAL A 71 27.50 -20.49 9.25
CA VAL A 71 26.26 -19.72 8.99
C VAL A 71 25.20 -20.15 10.02
N PRO A 72 24.40 -19.22 10.59
CA PRO A 72 24.44 -17.77 10.41
C PRO A 72 25.58 -17.09 11.20
N ILE A 73 25.93 -15.89 10.75
CA ILE A 73 26.75 -14.92 11.50
C ILE A 73 25.80 -14.18 12.43
N ILE A 74 26.05 -14.22 13.74
CA ILE A 74 25.13 -13.69 14.76
C ILE A 74 25.57 -12.35 15.36
N TRP A 75 26.84 -11.99 15.17
CA TRP A 75 27.40 -10.73 15.65
C TRP A 75 28.67 -10.38 14.87
N THR A 76 28.94 -9.09 14.67
CA THR A 76 30.16 -8.59 14.01
C THR A 76 30.76 -7.40 14.77
N ALA A 77 32.10 -7.28 14.80
CA ALA A 77 32.70 -6.09 15.40
C ALA A 77 32.45 -4.85 14.52
N GLY A 78 32.16 -3.71 15.15
CA GLY A 78 31.92 -2.45 14.44
C GLY A 78 30.76 -2.49 13.44
N GLY A 79 29.79 -3.40 13.61
CA GLY A 79 28.66 -3.53 12.68
C GLY A 79 29.07 -4.06 11.29
N GLY A 80 30.10 -4.91 11.23
CA GLY A 80 30.62 -5.47 9.97
C GLY A 80 31.74 -4.66 9.36
N ALA A 81 32.44 -3.86 10.16
CA ALA A 81 33.58 -3.09 9.69
C ALA A 81 34.69 -4.02 9.17
N SER A 82 35.23 -3.69 8.00
CA SER A 82 36.22 -4.52 7.32
C SER A 82 37.66 -4.02 7.50
N VAL A 83 38.59 -4.98 7.52
CA VAL A 83 40.03 -4.77 7.56
C VAL A 83 40.69 -5.42 6.35
N ASP A 84 41.90 -4.96 6.03
CA ASP A 84 42.76 -5.59 5.03
C ASP A 84 43.31 -6.95 5.52
N PHE A 85 44.01 -7.66 4.64
CA PHE A 85 44.63 -8.97 4.93
C PHE A 85 45.60 -8.96 6.13
N ASN A 86 46.21 -7.82 6.45
CA ASN A 86 47.12 -7.65 7.59
C ASN A 86 46.39 -7.17 8.86
N GLY A 87 45.06 -7.09 8.83
CA GLY A 87 44.24 -6.74 9.97
C GLY A 87 44.30 -7.76 11.11
N SER A 88 44.00 -7.31 12.32
CA SER A 88 44.04 -8.14 13.53
C SER A 88 42.95 -7.76 14.52
N PHE A 89 42.47 -8.75 15.27
CA PHE A 89 41.54 -8.59 16.38
C PHE A 89 42.24 -8.99 17.68
N LYS A 90 42.40 -8.04 18.60
CA LYS A 90 43.26 -8.16 19.77
C LYS A 90 42.45 -8.03 21.04
N PHE A 91 42.73 -8.89 22.02
CA PHE A 91 42.36 -8.66 23.40
C PHE A 91 43.57 -8.07 24.13
N LEU A 92 43.56 -6.77 24.39
CA LEU A 92 44.69 -6.04 24.96
C LEU A 92 44.84 -6.31 26.46
N SER A 93 46.06 -6.13 26.98
CA SER A 93 46.36 -6.26 28.41
C SER A 93 45.63 -5.26 29.31
N ASN A 94 45.16 -4.15 28.74
CA ASN A 94 44.32 -3.18 29.44
C ASN A 94 42.83 -3.59 29.49
N GLY A 95 42.47 -4.77 28.97
CA GLY A 95 41.10 -5.28 29.02
C GLY A 95 40.20 -4.87 27.85
N THR A 96 40.76 -4.31 26.77
CA THR A 96 40.00 -3.86 25.59
C THR A 96 40.05 -4.88 24.46
N LEU A 97 38.90 -5.20 23.85
CA LEU A 97 38.85 -5.85 22.54
C LEU A 97 38.97 -4.80 21.45
N GLN A 98 39.83 -5.03 20.46
CA GLN A 98 40.15 -4.04 19.45
C GLN A 98 40.34 -4.67 18.06
N LEU A 99 39.67 -4.11 17.06
CA LEU A 99 39.85 -4.43 15.64
C LEU A 99 40.74 -3.36 14.98
N VAL A 100 41.83 -3.79 14.33
CA VAL A 100 42.85 -2.90 13.78
C VAL A 100 43.21 -3.32 12.35
N LYS A 101 43.42 -2.35 11.44
CA LYS A 101 43.94 -2.57 10.08
C LYS A 101 45.45 -2.86 10.10
N GLY A 102 45.99 -3.36 8.99
CA GLY A 102 47.44 -3.56 8.83
C GLY A 102 48.26 -2.27 8.99
N SER A 103 47.66 -1.11 8.71
CA SER A 103 48.24 0.22 8.94
C SER A 103 48.39 0.61 10.42
N GLY A 104 47.76 -0.14 11.34
CA GLY A 104 47.64 0.23 12.76
C GLY A 104 46.43 1.11 13.09
N THR A 105 45.60 1.47 12.10
CA THR A 105 44.37 2.24 12.34
C THR A 105 43.34 1.38 13.07
N ILE A 106 42.85 1.87 14.21
CA ILE A 106 41.77 1.24 14.99
C ILE A 106 40.44 1.46 14.25
N VAL A 107 39.72 0.37 13.99
CA VAL A 107 38.42 0.39 13.30
C VAL A 107 37.27 0.29 14.29
N TRP A 108 37.48 -0.47 15.37
CA TRP A 108 36.50 -0.65 16.44
C TRP A 108 37.21 -1.05 17.73
N ASP A 109 36.68 -0.63 18.87
CA ASP A 109 37.08 -1.09 20.19
C ASP A 109 35.89 -1.22 21.14
N SER A 110 36.03 -2.04 22.18
CA SER A 110 34.97 -2.30 23.16
C SER A 110 34.79 -1.20 24.22
N GLY A 111 35.65 -0.17 24.26
CA GLY A 111 35.58 0.91 25.26
C GLY A 111 35.84 0.47 26.70
N THR A 112 36.46 -0.70 26.93
CA THR A 112 36.56 -1.34 28.26
C THR A 112 37.90 -1.15 28.98
N SER A 113 38.80 -0.32 28.46
CA SER A 113 40.16 -0.11 28.98
C SER A 113 40.25 0.28 30.46
N HIS A 114 39.20 0.88 31.01
CA HIS A 114 39.17 1.41 32.37
C HIS A 114 38.31 0.57 33.33
N LEU A 115 37.72 -0.53 32.86
CA LEU A 115 36.75 -1.31 33.64
C LEU A 115 37.39 -2.44 34.46
N GLY A 116 38.71 -2.65 34.35
CA GLY A 116 39.40 -3.72 35.07
C GLY A 116 39.06 -5.13 34.56
N VAL A 117 38.78 -5.25 33.26
CA VAL A 117 38.56 -6.55 32.61
C VAL A 117 39.82 -7.42 32.74
N SER A 118 39.65 -8.64 33.23
CA SER A 118 40.72 -9.61 33.45
C SER A 118 40.61 -10.85 32.56
N SER A 119 39.42 -11.16 32.05
CA SER A 119 39.18 -12.31 31.17
C SER A 119 38.10 -12.03 30.14
N ALA A 120 38.16 -12.76 29.03
CA ALA A 120 37.13 -12.79 28.00
C ALA A 120 36.74 -14.24 27.69
N PHE A 121 35.50 -14.51 27.32
CA PHE A 121 35.09 -15.84 26.89
C PHE A 121 33.86 -15.79 25.96
N LEU A 122 33.72 -16.80 25.11
CA LEU A 122 32.54 -17.03 24.28
C LEU A 122 31.75 -18.19 24.87
N ASP A 123 30.48 -17.98 25.22
CA ASP A 123 29.64 -19.02 25.80
C ASP A 123 28.91 -19.86 24.73
N GLU A 124 28.19 -20.88 25.20
CA GLU A 124 27.43 -21.82 24.36
C GLU A 124 26.16 -21.22 23.76
N GLN A 125 25.78 -20.02 24.19
CA GLN A 125 24.65 -19.26 23.67
C GLN A 125 25.10 -18.29 22.56
N GLY A 126 26.41 -18.12 22.37
CA GLY A 126 26.99 -17.22 21.37
C GLY A 126 27.28 -15.81 21.92
N ASN A 127 27.27 -15.64 23.24
CA ASN A 127 27.59 -14.37 23.88
C ASN A 127 29.10 -14.26 24.15
N LEU A 128 29.73 -13.23 23.62
CA LEU A 128 31.11 -12.85 23.94
C LEU A 128 31.10 -11.91 25.15
N VAL A 129 31.71 -12.34 26.24
CA VAL A 129 31.67 -11.66 27.53
C VAL A 129 33.06 -11.22 27.95
N LEU A 130 33.17 -9.97 28.43
CA LEU A 130 34.34 -9.46 29.15
C LEU A 130 34.00 -9.35 30.63
N SER A 131 34.86 -9.90 31.48
CA SER A 131 34.65 -9.97 32.93
C SER A 131 35.91 -9.61 33.71
N ASN A 132 35.72 -9.17 34.95
CA ASN A 132 36.79 -9.07 35.96
C ASN A 132 36.91 -10.33 36.83
N GLY A 133 36.20 -11.41 36.50
CA GLY A 133 36.17 -12.67 37.24
C GLY A 133 35.00 -12.81 38.22
N THR A 134 34.30 -11.71 38.53
CA THR A 134 33.11 -11.73 39.42
C THR A 134 31.86 -11.16 38.77
N THR A 135 32.03 -10.20 37.87
CA THR A 135 30.94 -9.47 37.21
C THR A 135 31.17 -9.37 35.72
N THR A 136 30.08 -9.35 34.95
CA THR A 136 30.12 -9.06 33.52
C THR A 136 30.22 -7.55 33.32
N LEU A 137 31.25 -7.10 32.62
CA LEU A 137 31.52 -5.68 32.36
C LEU A 137 31.14 -5.26 30.94
N TRP A 138 31.17 -6.21 30.00
CA TRP A 138 30.73 -6.02 28.63
C TRP A 138 30.24 -7.35 28.05
N SER A 139 29.26 -7.25 27.16
CA SER A 139 28.56 -8.38 26.56
C SER A 139 28.20 -8.04 25.11
N SER A 140 28.45 -8.96 24.18
CA SER A 140 28.02 -8.77 22.78
C SER A 140 26.51 -8.76 22.65
N PHE A 141 25.79 -9.44 23.55
CA PHE A 141 24.32 -9.44 23.57
C PHE A 141 23.71 -8.08 23.94
N ASP A 142 24.45 -7.21 24.62
CA ASP A 142 24.00 -5.84 24.89
C ASP A 142 24.29 -4.89 23.71
N HIS A 143 25.05 -5.37 22.71
CA HIS A 143 25.51 -4.61 21.55
C HIS A 143 25.23 -5.39 20.24
N PRO A 144 23.95 -5.68 19.91
CA PRO A 144 23.61 -6.41 18.70
C PRO A 144 24.04 -5.65 17.43
N THR A 145 24.29 -6.39 16.36
CA THR A 145 24.60 -5.82 15.03
C THR A 145 23.39 -5.84 14.11
N ASP A 146 23.28 -6.83 13.24
CA ASP A 146 22.19 -7.03 12.30
C ASP A 146 21.31 -8.23 12.70
N THR A 147 21.71 -8.96 13.73
CA THR A 147 21.14 -10.25 14.11
C THR A 147 20.90 -10.28 15.62
N THR A 148 19.82 -10.92 16.05
CA THR A 148 19.58 -11.33 17.43
C THR A 148 19.29 -12.82 17.47
N VAL A 149 19.83 -13.49 18.48
CA VAL A 149 19.55 -14.88 18.81
C VAL A 149 18.47 -14.94 19.89
N GLY A 150 17.85 -16.08 20.14
CA GLY A 150 16.76 -16.12 21.12
C GLY A 150 17.17 -16.30 22.57
N SER A 151 18.42 -16.69 22.82
CA SER A 151 19.04 -16.57 24.15
C SER A 151 19.33 -15.12 24.53
N GLN A 152 19.31 -14.19 23.57
CA GLN A 152 19.55 -12.77 23.77
C GLN A 152 18.25 -12.05 24.13
N ASN A 153 18.30 -11.26 25.20
CA ASN A 153 17.17 -10.44 25.62
C ASN A 153 17.15 -9.12 24.85
N PHE A 154 16.52 -9.10 23.68
CA PHE A 154 16.40 -7.91 22.84
C PHE A 154 15.33 -6.94 23.39
N ARG A 155 15.75 -5.77 23.90
CA ARG A 155 14.89 -4.82 24.62
C ARG A 155 14.62 -3.54 23.84
N VAL A 156 13.60 -2.79 24.28
CA VAL A 156 13.37 -1.41 23.81
C VAL A 156 14.64 -0.58 24.00
N GLY A 157 15.05 0.13 22.96
CA GLY A 157 16.31 0.88 22.90
C GLY A 157 17.43 0.16 22.14
N MET A 158 17.35 -1.17 21.99
CA MET A 158 18.25 -1.92 21.09
C MET A 158 17.80 -1.78 19.63
N VAL A 159 18.77 -1.78 18.72
CA VAL A 159 18.55 -1.59 17.29
C VAL A 159 19.40 -2.57 16.50
N LEU A 160 18.79 -3.32 15.57
CA LEU A 160 19.54 -4.05 14.55
C LEU A 160 19.77 -3.13 13.35
N ARG A 161 20.97 -3.14 12.76
CA ARG A 161 21.34 -2.26 11.64
C ARG A 161 21.99 -3.02 10.50
N SER A 162 21.58 -2.69 9.28
CA SER A 162 22.21 -3.16 8.05
C SER A 162 22.20 -2.03 7.02
N GLY A 163 23.35 -1.36 6.87
CA GLY A 163 23.44 -0.14 6.07
C GLY A 163 22.47 0.95 6.55
N LEU A 164 21.60 1.43 5.65
CA LEU A 164 20.57 2.43 5.96
C LEU A 164 19.33 1.83 6.66
N TYR A 165 19.22 0.51 6.74
CA TYR A 165 18.08 -0.15 7.34
C TYR A 165 18.29 -0.34 8.84
N SER A 166 17.25 -0.07 9.63
CA SER A 166 17.25 -0.32 11.05
C SER A 166 15.96 -0.98 11.54
N PHE A 167 16.09 -1.90 12.47
CA PHE A 167 15.00 -2.57 13.16
C PHE A 167 15.06 -2.25 14.65
N SER A 168 13.92 -1.93 15.25
CA SER A 168 13.84 -1.65 16.70
C SER A 168 12.46 -1.97 17.25
N LEU A 169 12.39 -2.15 18.57
CA LEU A 169 11.14 -2.21 19.33
C LEU A 169 10.81 -0.82 19.88
N VAL A 170 9.60 -0.32 19.64
CA VAL A 170 9.15 1.00 20.15
C VAL A 170 8.53 0.88 21.54
N THR A 171 7.64 -0.08 21.67
CA THR A 171 7.01 -0.50 22.93
C THR A 171 7.00 -2.03 22.95
N LEU A 172 6.74 -2.64 24.10
CA LEU A 172 6.41 -4.08 24.16
C LEU A 172 5.33 -4.36 23.10
N GLY A 173 5.59 -5.30 22.19
CA GLY A 173 4.63 -5.67 21.14
C GLY A 173 4.75 -4.91 19.80
N SER A 174 5.51 -3.82 19.71
CA SER A 174 5.56 -2.98 18.50
C SER A 174 6.92 -3.05 17.81
N MET A 175 6.93 -3.73 16.68
CA MET A 175 8.09 -3.91 15.80
C MET A 175 8.08 -2.87 14.69
N MET A 176 9.23 -2.25 14.40
CA MET A 176 9.33 -1.30 13.29
C MET A 176 10.64 -1.45 12.52
N LEU A 177 10.51 -1.39 11.20
CA LEU A 177 11.60 -1.26 10.26
C LEU A 177 11.64 0.17 9.71
N ARG A 178 12.85 0.74 9.72
CA ARG A 178 13.11 2.11 9.24
C ARG A 178 14.22 2.14 8.22
N TRP A 179 14.08 3.05 7.26
CA TRP A 179 15.13 3.43 6.34
C TRP A 179 15.66 4.80 6.73
N ASN A 180 16.99 4.91 6.80
CA ASN A 180 17.72 6.09 7.24
C ASN A 180 17.19 6.66 8.58
N ASP A 181 16.82 5.75 9.50
CA ASP A 181 16.24 6.01 10.82
C ASP A 181 14.96 6.86 10.88
N SER A 182 14.45 7.30 9.72
CA SER A 182 13.36 8.29 9.62
C SER A 182 12.12 7.72 8.94
N VAL A 183 12.30 6.95 7.87
CA VAL A 183 11.20 6.46 7.03
C VAL A 183 10.76 5.09 7.53
N VAL A 184 9.61 5.01 8.21
CA VAL A 184 9.02 3.74 8.65
C VAL A 184 8.34 3.05 7.47
N TYR A 185 8.93 1.99 6.92
CA TYR A 185 8.36 1.27 5.76
C TYR A 185 7.65 -0.03 6.13
N TRP A 186 7.79 -0.47 7.38
CA TRP A 186 7.03 -1.60 7.89
C TRP A 186 6.89 -1.49 9.40
N ASN A 187 5.70 -1.78 9.90
CA ASN A 187 5.43 -1.90 11.31
C ASN A 187 4.40 -3.01 11.56
N GLU A 188 4.51 -3.64 12.72
CA GLU A 188 3.54 -4.62 13.16
C GLU A 188 3.31 -4.45 14.67
N ARG A 189 2.04 -4.43 15.07
CA ARG A 189 1.64 -4.48 16.48
C ARG A 189 1.12 -5.89 16.74
N SER A 190 1.93 -6.70 17.38
CA SER A 190 1.57 -8.07 17.69
C SER A 190 2.12 -8.48 19.04
N GLU A 191 1.20 -8.64 20.00
CA GLU A 191 1.50 -9.23 21.31
C GLU A 191 1.86 -10.73 21.18
N SER A 192 1.40 -11.41 20.11
CA SER A 192 1.75 -12.80 19.83
C SER A 192 3.13 -12.95 19.17
N VAL A 193 3.53 -12.04 18.27
CA VAL A 193 4.88 -12.06 17.69
C VAL A 193 5.91 -11.69 18.74
N VAL A 194 5.63 -10.71 19.62
CA VAL A 194 6.54 -10.37 20.73
C VAL A 194 6.51 -11.36 21.89
N SER A 195 5.47 -12.19 22.05
CA SER A 195 5.59 -13.37 22.92
C SER A 195 6.32 -14.53 22.23
N SER A 196 6.33 -14.58 20.89
CA SER A 196 7.10 -15.56 20.11
C SER A 196 8.58 -15.20 19.89
N LEU A 197 8.94 -13.92 19.94
CA LEU A 197 10.32 -13.45 19.75
C LEU A 197 11.25 -13.88 20.92
N PRO A 198 10.80 -13.85 22.20
CA PRO A 198 11.56 -14.39 23.34
C PRO A 198 11.29 -15.89 23.61
N ASN A 199 10.06 -16.40 23.39
CA ASN A 199 9.71 -17.79 23.76
C ASN A 199 9.70 -18.80 22.60
N THR A 200 9.87 -18.39 21.34
CA THR A 200 9.97 -19.32 20.18
C THR A 200 11.36 -19.34 19.54
N VAL A 201 12.27 -18.52 20.05
CA VAL A 201 13.70 -18.59 19.78
C VAL A 201 14.46 -19.08 21.04
N GLY A 202 13.73 -19.59 22.04
CA GLY A 202 14.31 -20.48 23.03
C GLY A 202 14.79 -21.76 22.34
N TYR A 203 15.94 -22.27 22.76
CA TYR A 203 16.40 -23.63 22.48
C TYR A 203 15.21 -24.56 22.67
N ALA A 204 14.56 -24.99 21.59
CA ALA A 204 13.52 -26.00 21.69
C ALA A 204 14.25 -27.28 22.06
N ASP A 205 14.18 -27.60 23.35
CA ASP A 205 14.50 -28.89 23.94
C ASP A 205 14.07 -30.00 22.98
N ALA A 206 15.04 -30.51 22.20
CA ALA A 206 15.08 -31.76 21.39
C ALA A 206 15.78 -31.59 20.03
N SER A 207 15.94 -30.39 19.48
CA SER A 207 16.51 -30.19 18.11
C SER A 207 17.76 -29.31 18.12
N ASN A 208 18.90 -29.79 17.60
CA ASN A 208 20.15 -29.02 17.37
C ASN A 208 19.99 -27.90 16.29
N GLU A 209 18.93 -27.11 16.35
CA GLU A 209 18.56 -26.10 15.38
C GLU A 209 18.64 -24.70 16.02
N LEU A 210 19.50 -23.83 15.49
CA LEU A 210 19.58 -22.43 15.89
C LEU A 210 18.59 -21.60 15.08
N ARG A 211 17.77 -20.80 15.76
CA ARG A 211 16.94 -19.78 15.14
C ARG A 211 17.48 -18.39 15.41
N VAL A 212 17.53 -17.55 14.39
CA VAL A 212 18.00 -16.17 14.51
C VAL A 212 17.06 -15.22 13.78
N LEU A 213 16.86 -14.03 14.33
CA LEU A 213 16.20 -12.93 13.64
C LEU A 213 17.28 -12.01 13.07
N LYS A 214 17.28 -11.81 11.75
CA LYS A 214 18.31 -11.06 11.03
C LYS A 214 17.68 -9.98 10.14
N LEU A 215 18.25 -8.78 10.18
CA LEU A 215 17.99 -7.70 9.25
C LEU A 215 19.01 -7.79 8.12
N ASP A 216 18.58 -8.30 6.97
CA ASP A 216 19.47 -8.49 5.83
C ASP A 216 19.79 -7.16 5.13
N SER A 217 20.86 -7.13 4.34
CA SER A 217 21.27 -5.97 3.54
C SER A 217 20.28 -5.61 2.43
N ASP A 218 19.28 -6.47 2.19
CA ASP A 218 18.14 -6.15 1.35
C ASP A 218 17.04 -5.34 2.04
N GLY A 219 17.22 -5.02 3.33
CA GLY A 219 16.29 -4.25 4.13
C GLY A 219 15.10 -5.04 4.65
N ASN A 220 15.09 -6.36 4.48
CA ASN A 220 14.04 -7.20 5.01
C ASN A 220 14.49 -7.88 6.31
N LEU A 221 13.52 -8.14 7.19
CA LEU A 221 13.75 -8.82 8.45
C LEU A 221 13.27 -10.26 8.31
N ARG A 222 14.14 -11.23 8.63
CA ARG A 222 13.86 -12.65 8.45
C ARG A 222 14.21 -13.47 9.68
N ILE A 223 13.44 -14.53 9.89
CA ILE A 223 13.83 -15.60 10.81
C ILE A 223 14.52 -16.68 10.01
N TYR A 224 15.75 -16.99 10.38
CA TYR A 224 16.53 -18.08 9.83
C TYR A 224 16.58 -19.26 10.80
N SER A 225 16.61 -20.47 10.25
CA SER A 225 16.78 -21.74 10.96
C SER A 225 18.01 -22.44 10.41
N SER A 226 18.94 -22.83 11.28
CA SER A 226 20.16 -23.52 10.89
C SER A 226 20.41 -24.72 11.79
N SER A 227 20.51 -25.91 11.20
CA SER A 227 20.95 -27.10 11.92
C SER A 227 22.45 -27.03 12.20
N TRP A 228 22.89 -27.66 13.29
CA TRP A 228 24.31 -27.74 13.63
C TRP A 228 25.16 -28.28 12.47
N GLY A 229 26.20 -27.55 12.08
CA GLY A 229 27.19 -28.00 11.09
C GLY A 229 26.66 -28.07 9.66
N SER A 230 25.46 -27.57 9.37
CA SER A 230 24.87 -27.59 8.02
C SER A 230 25.56 -26.65 7.04
N GLY A 231 26.20 -25.58 7.55
CA GLY A 231 26.71 -24.46 6.74
C GLY A 231 25.64 -23.72 5.95
N SER A 232 24.37 -23.93 6.25
CA SER A 232 23.23 -23.38 5.52
C SER A 232 22.07 -23.05 6.45
N ALA A 233 21.43 -21.90 6.18
CA ALA A 233 20.30 -21.42 6.95
C ALA A 233 19.06 -21.26 6.05
N MET A 234 17.91 -21.77 6.51
CA MET A 234 16.64 -21.69 5.81
C MET A 234 15.78 -20.56 6.36
N VAL A 235 15.13 -19.80 5.47
CA VAL A 235 14.18 -18.74 5.86
C VAL A 235 12.87 -19.39 6.34
N ARG A 236 12.43 -19.03 7.55
CA ARG A 236 11.16 -19.49 8.16
C ARG A 236 10.08 -18.43 8.14
N TRP A 237 10.46 -17.17 8.14
CA TRP A 237 9.55 -16.02 8.15
C TRP A 237 10.22 -14.79 7.55
N VAL A 238 9.42 -13.90 6.98
CA VAL A 238 9.85 -12.63 6.40
C VAL A 238 8.85 -11.54 6.75
N ALA A 239 9.34 -10.35 7.12
CA ALA A 239 8.51 -9.20 7.48
C ALA A 239 7.75 -8.63 6.28
N VAL A 240 8.46 -8.31 5.20
CA VAL A 240 7.87 -7.77 3.97
C VAL A 240 7.82 -8.87 2.92
N LYS A 241 6.62 -9.44 2.66
CA LYS A 241 6.45 -10.58 1.73
C LYS A 241 6.88 -10.25 0.29
N ASP A 242 6.62 -9.02 -0.15
CA ASP A 242 7.00 -8.52 -1.47
C ASP A 242 8.28 -7.69 -1.33
N GLN A 243 9.39 -8.21 -1.86
CA GLN A 243 10.70 -7.56 -1.72
C GLN A 243 10.73 -6.19 -2.41
N CYS A 244 9.97 -6.01 -3.49
CA CYS A 244 9.88 -4.71 -4.18
C CYS A 244 9.11 -3.64 -3.40
N LYS A 245 8.45 -4.01 -2.30
CA LYS A 245 7.83 -3.08 -1.35
C LYS A 245 8.78 -2.65 -0.23
N VAL A 246 9.99 -3.21 -0.14
CA VAL A 246 11.00 -2.71 0.79
C VAL A 246 11.52 -1.36 0.30
N TYR A 247 11.38 -0.33 1.12
CA TYR A 247 11.71 1.04 0.73
C TYR A 247 13.19 1.21 0.43
N GLY A 248 13.52 1.72 -0.76
CA GLY A 248 14.91 1.93 -1.17
C GLY A 248 15.65 0.66 -1.59
N TYR A 249 14.95 -0.46 -1.82
CA TYR A 249 15.57 -1.72 -2.26
C TYR A 249 16.45 -1.55 -3.52
N CYS A 250 15.98 -0.76 -4.49
CA CYS A 250 16.68 -0.43 -5.74
C CYS A 250 17.38 0.94 -5.73
N GLY A 251 17.58 1.55 -4.55
CA GLY A 251 18.24 2.85 -4.44
C GLY A 251 17.42 4.01 -5.00
N GLU A 252 18.08 5.16 -5.14
CA GLU A 252 17.45 6.42 -5.58
C GLU A 252 17.01 6.35 -7.04
N ASN A 253 15.81 6.83 -7.35
CA ASN A 253 15.15 6.75 -8.66
C ASN A 253 15.09 5.32 -9.25
N GLY A 254 15.38 4.27 -8.47
CA GLY A 254 15.31 2.88 -8.91
C GLY A 254 13.90 2.33 -8.88
N ILE A 255 13.54 1.55 -9.90
CA ILE A 255 12.28 0.81 -10.00
C ILE A 255 12.55 -0.67 -9.83
N CYS A 256 11.92 -1.27 -8.83
CA CYS A 256 11.98 -2.71 -8.60
C CYS A 256 10.93 -3.44 -9.44
N SER A 257 11.32 -4.54 -10.08
CA SER A 257 10.44 -5.45 -10.80
C SER A 257 10.85 -6.89 -10.55
N TYR A 258 10.06 -7.85 -11.02
CA TYR A 258 10.43 -9.27 -10.94
C TYR A 258 10.79 -9.80 -12.32
N GLU A 259 12.00 -10.36 -12.44
CA GLU A 259 12.45 -11.11 -13.60
C GLU A 259 12.72 -12.55 -13.17
N ASN A 260 11.96 -13.51 -13.72
CA ASN A 260 12.02 -14.93 -13.33
C ASN A 260 11.87 -15.16 -11.81
N SER A 261 10.97 -14.42 -11.17
CA SER A 261 10.72 -14.45 -9.70
C SER A 261 11.87 -13.91 -8.85
N VAL A 262 12.91 -13.32 -9.45
CA VAL A 262 14.00 -12.64 -8.76
C VAL A 262 13.75 -11.13 -8.82
N PRO A 263 13.84 -10.39 -7.70
CA PRO A 263 13.76 -8.94 -7.74
C PRO A 263 14.92 -8.36 -8.55
N ALA A 264 14.60 -7.51 -9.51
CA ALA A 264 15.51 -6.82 -10.39
C ALA A 264 15.32 -5.30 -10.23
N CYS A 265 16.39 -4.54 -10.42
CA CYS A 265 16.39 -3.09 -10.32
C CYS A 265 16.71 -2.47 -11.67
N GLY A 266 15.90 -1.48 -12.08
CA GLY A 266 16.08 -0.74 -13.32
C GLY A 266 15.79 0.74 -13.17
N CYS A 267 16.26 1.54 -14.13
CA CYS A 267 15.97 2.96 -14.16
C CYS A 267 14.59 3.25 -14.78
N PRO A 268 13.93 4.36 -14.42
CA PRO A 268 12.55 4.62 -14.83
C PRO A 268 12.41 4.87 -16.33
N SER A 269 13.45 5.41 -16.97
CA SER A 269 13.50 5.67 -18.41
C SER A 269 14.91 6.01 -18.89
N GLN A 270 15.05 6.24 -20.20
CA GLN A 270 16.29 6.70 -20.86
C GLN A 270 16.84 8.05 -20.38
N HIS A 271 16.05 8.85 -19.66
CA HIS A 271 16.48 10.12 -19.05
C HIS A 271 17.35 9.91 -17.79
N PHE A 272 17.47 8.66 -17.35
CA PHE A 272 18.23 8.24 -16.19
C PHE A 272 19.33 7.28 -16.62
N GLU A 273 20.34 7.15 -15.77
CA GLU A 273 21.42 6.17 -15.91
C GLU A 273 21.74 5.56 -14.54
N MET A 274 22.20 4.31 -14.53
CA MET A 274 22.62 3.65 -13.30
C MET A 274 23.81 4.39 -12.70
N ILE A 275 23.81 4.53 -11.37
CA ILE A 275 24.94 5.15 -10.64
C ILE A 275 26.16 4.24 -10.77
N ASP A 276 25.97 2.95 -10.50
CA ASP A 276 26.97 1.91 -10.69
C ASP A 276 26.33 0.70 -11.42
N PRO A 277 26.72 0.42 -12.68
CA PRO A 277 26.23 -0.75 -13.41
C PRO A 277 26.59 -2.10 -12.78
N THR A 278 27.61 -2.15 -11.93
CA THR A 278 28.03 -3.37 -11.22
C THR A 278 27.21 -3.60 -9.94
N ASN A 279 26.66 -2.53 -9.38
CA ASN A 279 25.78 -2.56 -8.21
C ASN A 279 24.44 -1.90 -8.53
N ILE A 280 23.56 -2.68 -9.16
CA ILE A 280 22.23 -2.23 -9.61
C ILE A 280 21.33 -1.69 -8.48
N ARG A 281 21.68 -1.94 -7.21
CA ARG A 281 20.94 -1.48 -6.02
C ARG A 281 21.36 -0.08 -5.55
N GLU A 282 22.40 0.53 -6.12
CA GLU A 282 22.71 1.94 -5.85
C GLU A 282 21.66 2.88 -6.46
N GLY A 283 20.95 2.42 -7.48
CA GLY A 283 19.89 3.15 -8.15
C GLY A 283 20.40 3.93 -9.35
N CYS A 284 19.70 5.04 -9.63
CA CYS A 284 19.79 5.77 -10.87
C CYS A 284 19.89 7.27 -10.62
N ARG A 285 20.70 7.95 -11.43
CA ARG A 285 20.78 9.41 -11.47
C ARG A 285 20.14 9.94 -12.75
N ARG A 286 19.57 11.14 -12.68
CA ARG A 286 19.10 11.87 -13.87
C ARG A 286 20.31 12.26 -14.71
N LYS A 287 20.22 12.07 -16.03
CA LYS A 287 21.26 12.54 -16.97
C LYS A 287 21.36 14.06 -17.02
N VAL A 288 20.25 14.75 -16.76
CA VAL A 288 20.16 16.22 -16.66
C VAL A 288 19.40 16.56 -15.38
N ARG A 289 19.98 17.42 -14.53
CA ARG A 289 19.31 17.90 -13.31
C ARG A 289 18.14 18.81 -13.69
N LEU A 290 17.11 18.84 -12.85
CA LEU A 290 15.92 19.65 -13.12
C LEU A 290 16.23 21.16 -13.13
N ASP A 291 17.20 21.60 -12.32
CA ASP A 291 17.64 23.00 -12.26
C ASP A 291 18.39 23.43 -13.54
N ASP A 292 18.96 22.47 -14.27
CA ASP A 292 19.73 22.71 -15.49
C ASP A 292 18.87 22.61 -16.77
N CYS A 293 17.53 22.47 -16.65
CA CYS A 293 16.67 22.37 -17.82
C CYS A 293 16.65 23.70 -18.59
N LEU A 294 17.00 23.66 -19.88
CA LEU A 294 16.93 24.81 -20.81
C LEU A 294 15.49 25.26 -21.15
N GLY A 295 14.47 24.57 -20.64
CA GLY A 295 13.05 24.86 -20.81
C GLY A 295 12.24 24.32 -19.63
N THR A 296 10.91 24.49 -19.65
CA THR A 296 10.04 23.97 -18.59
C THR A 296 10.12 22.45 -18.49
N SER A 297 10.33 21.92 -17.28
CA SER A 297 10.28 20.48 -17.02
C SER A 297 8.97 19.86 -17.53
N THR A 298 8.99 18.59 -17.91
CA THR A 298 7.80 17.82 -18.30
C THR A 298 7.62 16.61 -17.40
N MET A 299 6.40 16.08 -17.35
CA MET A 299 6.09 14.84 -16.62
C MET A 299 6.09 13.65 -17.57
N LEU A 300 7.04 12.73 -17.36
CA LEU A 300 7.07 11.43 -18.02
C LEU A 300 6.11 10.46 -17.33
N THR A 301 5.30 9.76 -18.12
CA THR A 301 4.33 8.76 -17.62
C THR A 301 4.98 7.38 -17.50
N LEU A 302 4.77 6.73 -16.36
CA LEU A 302 5.21 5.37 -16.04
C LEU A 302 3.98 4.51 -15.73
N HIS A 303 3.58 3.66 -16.67
CA HIS A 303 2.43 2.77 -16.50
C HIS A 303 2.78 1.58 -15.61
N GLN A 304 1.82 1.14 -14.77
CA GLN A 304 1.99 -0.01 -13.89
C GLN A 304 3.17 0.13 -12.91
N VAL A 305 3.53 1.38 -12.60
CA VAL A 305 4.59 1.73 -11.65
C VAL A 305 3.96 2.51 -10.51
N GLN A 306 4.33 2.17 -9.29
CA GLN A 306 3.96 2.89 -8.07
C GLN A 306 5.21 3.34 -7.32
N PHE A 307 5.34 4.64 -7.06
CA PHE A 307 6.34 5.14 -6.14
C PHE A 307 5.94 4.83 -4.70
N LEU A 308 6.89 4.33 -3.91
CA LEU A 308 6.65 3.91 -2.54
C LEU A 308 6.40 5.13 -1.64
N THR A 309 5.30 5.10 -0.88
CA THR A 309 4.85 6.12 0.06
C THR A 309 4.74 5.49 1.45
N TYR A 310 5.76 5.64 2.29
CA TYR A 310 5.77 5.07 3.63
C TYR A 310 6.21 6.08 4.69
N PRO A 311 5.46 6.25 5.78
CA PRO A 311 4.06 6.68 5.78
C PRO A 311 3.91 7.99 4.97
N PRO A 312 2.71 8.41 4.51
CA PRO A 312 2.56 9.73 3.92
C PRO A 312 3.08 10.76 4.93
N LEU A 313 4.16 11.47 4.58
CA LEU A 313 4.89 12.30 5.54
C LEU A 313 4.02 13.47 6.00
N LEU A 314 2.97 13.81 5.25
CA LEU A 314 2.00 14.87 5.53
C LEU A 314 0.62 14.55 4.94
N TYR A 315 -0.45 15.05 5.58
CA TYR A 315 -1.84 15.10 5.06
C TYR A 315 -1.94 15.83 3.68
N LEU A 316 -0.87 16.53 3.29
CA LEU A 316 -0.70 17.31 2.06
C LEU A 316 -0.16 16.49 0.87
N GLU A 317 0.11 15.19 1.06
CA GLU A 317 0.67 14.33 0.00
C GLU A 317 -0.39 13.47 -0.71
N SER A 318 -1.62 13.40 -0.20
CA SER A 318 -2.71 12.56 -0.72
C SER A 318 -3.97 13.38 -1.00
N PHE A 319 -4.46 13.35 -2.24
CA PHE A 319 -5.71 14.03 -2.62
C PHE A 319 -6.59 13.12 -3.48
N PHE A 320 -7.90 13.27 -3.37
CA PHE A 320 -8.85 12.63 -4.28
C PHE A 320 -9.07 13.54 -5.49
N ILE A 321 -8.44 13.22 -6.63
CA ILE A 321 -8.51 14.03 -7.84
C ILE A 321 -8.42 13.14 -9.08
N GLY A 322 -9.01 13.57 -10.20
CA GLY A 322 -8.90 12.84 -11.47
C GLY A 322 -7.44 12.63 -11.88
N ILE A 323 -7.17 11.49 -12.53
CA ILE A 323 -5.82 11.02 -12.93
C ILE A 323 -5.02 12.12 -13.64
N ASP A 324 -5.64 12.86 -14.57
CA ASP A 324 -4.98 13.94 -15.32
C ASP A 324 -4.58 15.13 -14.45
N ALA A 325 -5.37 15.43 -13.43
CA ALA A 325 -5.07 16.52 -12.51
C ALA A 325 -3.94 16.15 -11.53
N CYS A 326 -3.76 14.86 -11.21
CA CYS A 326 -2.61 14.38 -10.44
C CYS A 326 -1.27 14.69 -11.14
N ARG A 327 -1.24 14.51 -12.47
CA ARG A 327 -0.09 14.86 -13.31
C ARG A 327 0.09 16.38 -13.39
N GLY A 328 -0.98 17.12 -13.69
CA GLY A 328 -0.95 18.57 -13.91
C GLY A 328 -0.57 19.38 -12.67
N ASN A 329 -1.10 19.00 -11.50
CA ASN A 329 -0.76 19.65 -10.23
C ASN A 329 0.72 19.46 -9.91
N CYS A 330 1.27 18.27 -10.18
CA CYS A 330 2.68 18.07 -9.90
C CYS A 330 3.60 18.81 -10.86
N LEU A 331 3.24 18.84 -12.14
CA LEU A 331 3.96 19.62 -13.15
C LEU A 331 4.08 21.11 -12.74
N SER A 332 2.98 21.68 -12.24
CA SER A 332 2.90 23.11 -11.87
C SER A 332 3.39 23.41 -10.45
N GLY A 333 3.46 22.39 -9.58
CA GLY A 333 3.85 22.52 -8.17
C GLY A 333 5.30 22.13 -7.89
N GLY A 334 5.68 22.15 -6.61
CA GLY A 334 7.03 21.84 -6.13
C GLY A 334 7.38 20.36 -5.99
N CYS A 335 6.52 19.42 -6.41
CA CYS A 335 6.87 18.00 -6.38
C CYS A 335 7.71 17.58 -7.57
N ILE A 336 8.42 16.47 -7.42
CA ILE A 336 9.29 15.87 -8.44
C ILE A 336 8.66 14.64 -9.10
N ALA A 337 7.66 14.03 -8.46
CA ALA A 337 6.91 12.90 -8.98
C ALA A 337 5.50 12.87 -8.38
N SER A 338 4.60 12.14 -9.03
CA SER A 338 3.27 11.82 -8.49
C SER A 338 2.82 10.42 -8.91
N THR A 339 1.86 9.84 -8.18
CA THR A 339 1.26 8.53 -8.48
C THR A 339 -0.25 8.64 -8.38
N ALA A 340 -0.95 8.33 -9.46
CA ALA A 340 -2.40 8.19 -9.50
C ALA A 340 -2.81 6.73 -9.36
N LEU A 341 -3.74 6.44 -8.45
CA LEU A 341 -4.36 5.13 -8.30
C LEU A 341 -5.66 5.05 -9.10
N SER A 342 -5.72 4.03 -9.95
CA SER A 342 -6.85 3.64 -10.79
C SER A 342 -7.57 2.41 -10.21
N ASP A 343 -7.47 2.18 -8.90
CA ASP A 343 -8.10 1.08 -8.15
C ASP A 343 -9.55 1.38 -7.70
N GLY A 344 -10.14 2.45 -8.25
CA GLY A 344 -11.44 2.97 -7.86
C GLY A 344 -11.40 3.99 -6.72
N THR A 345 -10.27 4.17 -6.04
CA THR A 345 -10.11 5.17 -4.98
C THR A 345 -9.83 6.57 -5.51
N GLY A 346 -9.41 6.74 -6.77
CA GLY A 346 -9.08 8.06 -7.33
C GLY A 346 -7.99 8.83 -6.56
N SER A 347 -7.17 8.12 -5.79
CA SER A 347 -6.14 8.72 -4.94
C SER A 347 -4.96 9.19 -5.78
N CYS A 348 -4.47 10.39 -5.53
CA CYS A 348 -3.24 10.94 -6.07
C CYS A 348 -2.24 11.18 -4.95
N TYR A 349 -1.03 10.63 -5.11
CA TYR A 349 0.10 10.88 -4.22
C TYR A 349 1.11 11.81 -4.89
N ILE A 350 1.58 12.85 -4.21
CA ILE A 350 2.67 13.71 -4.69
C ILE A 350 3.96 13.47 -3.90
N LYS A 351 5.10 13.65 -4.56
CA LYS A 351 6.43 13.41 -4.00
C LYS A 351 7.28 14.66 -4.08
N THR A 352 7.61 15.24 -2.94
CA THR A 352 8.42 16.47 -2.84
C THR A 352 9.88 16.20 -2.50
N THR A 353 10.20 15.01 -1.97
CA THR A 353 11.56 14.62 -1.58
C THR A 353 12.32 14.02 -2.74
N ASP A 354 13.61 14.36 -2.87
CA ASP A 354 14.49 13.88 -3.95
C ASP A 354 14.70 12.36 -3.99
N PHE A 355 14.64 11.70 -2.82
CA PHE A 355 14.74 10.24 -2.78
C PHE A 355 13.43 9.59 -3.24
N LEU A 356 13.43 9.13 -4.49
CA LEU A 356 12.35 8.34 -5.07
C LEU A 356 12.73 6.86 -5.14
N SER A 357 11.80 5.99 -4.78
CA SER A 357 11.91 4.55 -5.03
C SER A 357 10.53 4.04 -5.40
N GLY A 358 10.47 3.08 -6.31
CA GLY A 358 9.20 2.54 -6.78
C GLY A 358 9.30 1.10 -7.19
N TYR A 359 8.16 0.53 -7.54
CA TYR A 359 8.09 -0.81 -8.09
C TYR A 359 7.11 -0.89 -9.25
N GLN A 360 7.33 -1.87 -10.11
CA GLN A 360 6.53 -2.15 -11.28
C GLN A 360 5.90 -3.54 -11.15
N SER A 361 4.61 -3.63 -11.43
CA SER A 361 3.92 -4.92 -11.52
C SER A 361 2.72 -4.83 -12.47
N PRO A 362 2.49 -5.83 -13.33
CA PRO A 362 1.34 -5.85 -14.24
C PRO A 362 -0.01 -5.76 -13.54
N ALA A 363 -0.09 -6.18 -12.27
CA ALA A 363 -1.30 -6.14 -11.45
C ALA A 363 -1.60 -4.76 -10.87
N LEU A 364 -0.68 -3.79 -11.01
CA LEU A 364 -0.88 -2.44 -10.48
C LEU A 364 -1.87 -1.65 -11.33
N ALA A 365 -3.00 -1.33 -10.72
CA ALA A 365 -3.91 -0.31 -11.19
C ALA A 365 -3.41 1.09 -10.79
N SER A 366 -2.15 1.42 -11.10
CA SER A 366 -1.57 2.73 -10.80
C SER A 366 -0.73 3.25 -11.96
N THR A 367 -0.68 4.58 -12.09
CA THR A 367 0.16 5.27 -13.06
C THR A 367 0.95 6.34 -12.33
N SER A 368 2.27 6.25 -12.43
CA SER A 368 3.17 7.24 -11.85
C SER A 368 3.68 8.21 -12.90
N TYR A 369 4.07 9.39 -12.45
CA TYR A 369 4.60 10.46 -13.27
C TYR A 369 5.86 11.00 -12.62
N ILE A 370 6.91 11.26 -13.40
CA ILE A 370 8.19 11.79 -12.89
C ILE A 370 8.65 12.99 -13.71
N LYS A 371 9.13 14.05 -13.05
CA LYS A 371 9.69 15.24 -13.71
C LYS A 371 11.02 14.90 -14.39
N VAL A 372 11.14 15.30 -15.65
CA VAL A 372 12.35 15.21 -16.47
C VAL A 372 12.50 16.47 -17.33
N CYS A 373 13.72 16.79 -17.75
CA CYS A 373 13.91 17.79 -18.81
C CYS A 373 13.41 17.21 -20.15
N PRO A 374 12.76 18.03 -21.01
CA PRO A 374 12.44 17.62 -22.37
C PRO A 374 13.72 17.22 -23.11
N ALA A 375 13.67 16.14 -23.89
CA ALA A 375 14.78 15.80 -24.78
C ALA A 375 15.02 16.96 -25.77
N PRO A 376 16.29 17.33 -26.07
CA PRO A 376 16.56 18.37 -27.05
C PRO A 376 15.95 17.95 -28.40
N ALA A 377 15.09 18.80 -28.95
CA ALA A 377 14.61 18.62 -30.32
C ALA A 377 15.83 18.62 -31.23
N LEU A 378 16.02 17.53 -31.99
CA LEU A 378 17.08 17.44 -32.99
C LEU A 378 16.94 18.62 -33.97
N THR A 379 17.76 19.65 -33.81
CA THR A 379 17.90 20.74 -34.77
C THR A 379 18.58 20.20 -36.01
N ILE A 380 17.77 19.76 -36.98
CA ILE A 380 18.24 19.59 -38.35
C ILE A 380 18.55 20.98 -38.89
N SER A 381 19.83 21.27 -39.11
CA SER A 381 20.29 22.51 -39.70
C SER A 381 19.85 22.59 -41.18
N PRO A 382 19.34 23.73 -41.67
CA PRO A 382 18.91 23.86 -43.04
C PRO A 382 20.12 24.10 -43.97
N SER A 383 20.35 23.21 -44.93
CA SER A 383 21.22 23.47 -46.06
C SER A 383 20.52 24.36 -47.10
N GLN A 384 21.31 25.23 -47.73
CA GLN A 384 20.91 26.33 -48.60
C GLN A 384 20.22 25.93 -49.93
N PRO A 385 19.54 26.89 -50.61
CA PRO A 385 18.49 26.63 -51.60
C PRO A 385 18.98 26.54 -53.05
N GLN A 386 18.29 25.73 -53.86
CA GLN A 386 18.34 25.77 -55.33
C GLN A 386 16.95 26.18 -55.88
N ASN A 387 16.98 27.23 -56.68
CA ASN A 387 15.83 27.93 -57.29
C ASN A 387 15.03 27.04 -58.26
N GLY A 388 13.70 27.18 -58.26
CA GLY A 388 12.85 26.57 -59.30
C GLY A 388 11.35 26.81 -59.19
N LYS A 389 10.91 27.99 -59.64
CA LYS A 389 9.60 28.36 -60.26
C LYS A 389 8.28 27.99 -59.54
N GLN A 390 7.50 29.05 -59.27
CA GLN A 390 6.06 29.04 -58.98
C GLN A 390 5.25 28.22 -60.01
N ARG A 391 4.20 27.50 -59.57
CA ARG A 391 2.75 27.86 -59.80
C ARG A 391 1.76 26.68 -59.55
N LYS A 392 0.75 26.97 -58.71
CA LYS A 392 -0.68 26.52 -58.67
C LYS A 392 -1.09 25.07 -58.33
N THR A 393 -1.69 24.98 -57.13
CA THR A 393 -2.97 24.31 -56.72
C THR A 393 -3.17 22.81 -56.95
N HIS A 394 -3.18 22.07 -55.83
CA HIS A 394 -3.45 20.63 -55.73
C HIS A 394 -4.95 20.29 -55.74
N HIS A 395 -5.48 19.87 -56.89
CA HIS A 395 -6.80 19.20 -56.98
C HIS A 395 -6.69 17.66 -56.87
N TRP A 396 -5.48 17.11 -56.97
CA TRP A 396 -5.23 15.66 -56.92
C TRP A 396 -5.24 15.06 -55.50
N ILE A 397 -4.98 15.87 -54.47
CA ILE A 397 -4.92 15.38 -53.08
C ILE A 397 -6.31 14.92 -52.60
N LEU A 398 -7.39 15.59 -53.04
CA LEU A 398 -8.76 15.20 -52.67
C LEU A 398 -9.17 13.83 -53.24
N MET A 399 -8.72 13.51 -54.45
CA MET A 399 -9.09 12.26 -55.13
C MET A 399 -8.39 11.03 -54.52
N VAL A 400 -7.15 11.20 -54.04
CA VAL A 400 -6.39 10.13 -53.37
C VAL A 400 -6.94 9.84 -51.98
N VAL A 401 -7.37 10.88 -51.24
CA VAL A 401 -7.99 10.71 -49.91
C VAL A 401 -9.37 10.06 -50.01
N LEU A 402 -10.17 10.42 -51.02
CA LEU A 402 -11.50 9.82 -51.20
C LEU A 402 -11.41 8.35 -51.66
N GLY A 403 -10.45 8.02 -52.52
CA GLY A 403 -10.21 6.63 -52.96
C GLY A 403 -9.74 5.71 -51.84
N THR A 404 -8.87 6.19 -50.96
CA THR A 404 -8.36 5.42 -49.81
C THR A 404 -9.43 5.17 -48.76
N LEU A 405 -10.33 6.13 -48.52
CA LEU A 405 -11.47 5.96 -47.60
C LEU A 405 -12.47 4.92 -48.09
N VAL A 406 -12.78 4.90 -49.40
CA VAL A 406 -13.71 3.91 -49.98
C VAL A 406 -13.10 2.50 -49.96
N ALA A 407 -11.80 2.37 -50.20
CA ALA A 407 -11.09 1.09 -50.11
C ALA A 407 -11.06 0.54 -48.67
N LEU A 408 -10.89 1.41 -47.66
CA LEU A 408 -10.91 0.99 -46.26
C LEU A 408 -12.31 0.56 -45.81
N ILE A 409 -13.36 1.28 -46.21
CA ILE A 409 -14.75 0.93 -45.84
C ILE A 409 -15.17 -0.40 -46.48
N SER A 410 -14.79 -0.63 -47.73
CA SER A 410 -15.03 -1.92 -48.40
C SER A 410 -14.21 -3.05 -47.80
N PHE A 411 -12.96 -2.81 -47.41
CA PHE A 411 -12.14 -3.79 -46.69
C PHE A 411 -12.71 -4.13 -45.31
N GLN A 412 -13.14 -3.14 -44.52
CA GLN A 412 -13.80 -3.34 -43.22
C GLN A 412 -15.12 -4.12 -43.37
N GLY A 413 -15.91 -3.82 -44.41
CA GLY A 413 -17.17 -4.52 -44.70
C GLY A 413 -16.96 -5.98 -45.11
N CYS A 414 -15.94 -6.24 -45.95
CA CYS A 414 -15.55 -7.60 -46.32
C CYS A 414 -14.96 -8.38 -45.13
N LEU A 415 -14.16 -7.74 -44.27
CA LEU A 415 -13.65 -8.36 -43.03
C LEU A 415 -14.80 -8.73 -42.09
N TRP A 416 -15.79 -7.84 -41.94
CA TRP A 416 -16.95 -8.09 -41.06
C TRP A 416 -17.84 -9.22 -41.59
N LEU A 417 -18.05 -9.32 -42.91
CA LEU A 417 -18.78 -10.43 -43.53
C LEU A 417 -18.00 -11.75 -43.50
N TRP A 418 -16.66 -11.70 -43.54
CA TRP A 418 -15.78 -12.85 -43.39
C TRP A 418 -15.74 -13.35 -41.94
N PHE A 419 -15.63 -12.44 -40.96
CA PHE A 419 -15.72 -12.74 -39.53
C PHE A 419 -17.08 -13.30 -39.13
N ARG A 420 -18.18 -12.83 -39.73
CA ARG A 420 -19.53 -13.38 -39.52
C ARG A 420 -19.73 -14.79 -40.10
N ARG A 421 -18.92 -15.22 -41.08
CA ARG A 421 -19.04 -16.54 -41.72
C ARG A 421 -18.10 -17.60 -41.18
N LYS A 422 -17.00 -17.27 -40.49
CA LYS A 422 -15.92 -18.23 -40.23
C LYS A 422 -15.72 -18.74 -38.79
N ASN A 423 -16.24 -18.12 -37.72
CA ASN A 423 -15.94 -18.60 -36.36
C ASN A 423 -17.12 -19.28 -35.64
N ARG A 424 -17.41 -20.52 -36.07
CA ARG A 424 -17.60 -21.64 -35.14
C ARG A 424 -16.23 -22.34 -35.03
N ARG A 425 -15.72 -22.48 -33.81
CA ARG A 425 -14.58 -23.31 -33.32
C ARG A 425 -13.15 -22.73 -33.28
N PHE A 426 -12.57 -22.89 -32.08
CA PHE A 426 -11.17 -22.76 -31.59
C PHE A 426 -10.55 -21.36 -31.58
N GLY A 427 -9.96 -20.85 -30.50
CA GLY A 427 -9.52 -21.42 -29.22
C GLY A 427 -8.17 -20.78 -28.87
N GLY A 428 -8.06 -20.08 -27.74
CA GLY A 428 -6.84 -19.40 -27.30
C GLY A 428 -6.74 -19.39 -25.78
N SER A 429 -5.83 -20.20 -25.27
CA SER A 429 -5.67 -20.61 -23.87
C SER A 429 -4.81 -19.65 -23.03
N ASN A 430 -4.97 -19.78 -21.70
CA ASN A 430 -4.16 -19.25 -20.59
C ASN A 430 -4.72 -18.04 -19.82
N CYS A 431 -5.95 -18.19 -19.31
CA CYS A 431 -6.36 -17.68 -17.99
C CYS A 431 -7.51 -18.56 -17.44
N GLU A 432 -7.43 -19.87 -17.66
CA GLU A 432 -8.59 -20.77 -17.55
C GLU A 432 -8.65 -21.56 -16.24
N TYR A 433 -7.54 -21.68 -15.49
CA TYR A 433 -7.43 -22.55 -14.32
C TYR A 433 -7.76 -21.88 -12.95
N SER A 434 -7.42 -20.60 -12.72
CA SER A 434 -7.44 -20.06 -11.35
C SER A 434 -8.83 -19.89 -10.71
N LEU A 435 -9.90 -19.69 -11.51
CA LEU A 435 -11.27 -19.53 -11.01
C LEU A 435 -11.96 -20.88 -10.79
N LEU A 436 -11.65 -21.88 -11.63
CA LEU A 436 -12.16 -23.25 -11.47
C LEU A 436 -11.61 -23.86 -10.19
N ASP A 437 -10.29 -23.74 -9.99
CA ASP A 437 -9.61 -24.22 -8.78
C ASP A 437 -10.15 -23.52 -7.54
N PHE A 438 -10.38 -22.20 -7.61
CA PHE A 438 -10.94 -21.43 -6.50
C PHE A 438 -12.36 -21.86 -6.13
N GLY A 439 -13.23 -22.08 -7.12
CA GLY A 439 -14.60 -22.52 -6.88
C GLY A 439 -14.68 -23.91 -6.26
N MET A 440 -13.81 -24.84 -6.68
CA MET A 440 -13.68 -26.16 -6.07
C MET A 440 -13.17 -26.07 -4.64
N VAL A 441 -12.16 -25.25 -4.36
CA VAL A 441 -11.64 -25.03 -3.00
C VAL A 441 -12.71 -24.48 -2.07
N LEU A 442 -13.61 -23.59 -2.53
CA LEU A 442 -14.73 -23.12 -1.69
C LEU A 442 -15.68 -24.26 -1.30
N LEU A 443 -15.97 -25.20 -2.22
CA LEU A 443 -16.81 -26.35 -1.92
C LEU A 443 -16.11 -27.36 -0.99
N GLU A 444 -14.80 -27.57 -1.18
CA GLU A 444 -13.99 -28.41 -0.28
C GLU A 444 -13.91 -27.82 1.14
N LEU A 445 -13.78 -26.49 1.26
CA LEU A 445 -13.74 -25.80 2.56
C LEU A 445 -15.07 -25.89 3.31
N VAL A 446 -16.20 -25.73 2.62
CA VAL A 446 -17.53 -25.80 3.24
C VAL A 446 -17.88 -27.23 3.65
N SER A 447 -17.52 -28.21 2.82
CA SER A 447 -17.88 -29.63 3.04
C SER A 447 -16.86 -30.40 3.87
N GLY A 448 -15.62 -29.92 3.97
CA GLY A 448 -14.52 -30.64 4.61
C GLY A 448 -14.06 -31.87 3.84
N ARG A 449 -14.55 -32.08 2.61
CA ARG A 449 -14.28 -33.24 1.74
C ARG A 449 -13.37 -32.85 0.60
N ARG A 450 -12.60 -33.81 0.07
CA ARG A 450 -11.80 -33.57 -1.14
C ARG A 450 -12.66 -33.69 -2.40
N SER A 451 -12.34 -32.92 -3.42
CA SER A 451 -13.03 -32.92 -4.73
C SER A 451 -13.11 -34.30 -5.39
N SER A 452 -12.13 -35.18 -5.16
CA SER A 452 -12.06 -36.54 -5.71
C SER A 452 -12.60 -37.63 -4.76
N GLU A 453 -13.15 -37.27 -3.60
CA GLU A 453 -13.61 -38.22 -2.59
C GLU A 453 -15.01 -38.72 -2.92
N ILE A 454 -15.13 -40.02 -3.23
CA ILE A 454 -16.40 -40.70 -3.51
C ILE A 454 -16.68 -41.63 -2.33
N SER A 455 -17.88 -41.52 -1.74
CA SER A 455 -18.27 -42.30 -0.57
C SER A 455 -19.73 -42.69 -0.63
N GLU A 456 -20.11 -43.69 0.16
CA GLU A 456 -21.52 -44.09 0.32
C GLU A 456 -22.38 -42.94 0.86
N GLU A 457 -21.78 -42.01 1.63
CA GLU A 457 -22.44 -40.79 2.11
C GLU A 457 -22.71 -39.74 1.01
N THR A 458 -21.98 -39.78 -0.11
CA THR A 458 -22.21 -38.93 -1.29
C THR A 458 -22.99 -39.67 -2.37
N ASN A 459 -23.56 -40.84 -2.04
CA ASN A 459 -24.29 -41.71 -2.97
C ASN A 459 -23.44 -42.05 -4.23
N ASP A 460 -22.16 -42.33 -4.01
CA ASP A 460 -21.15 -42.63 -5.05
C ASP A 460 -20.95 -41.52 -6.11
N LYS A 461 -21.19 -40.26 -5.74
CA LYS A 461 -20.98 -39.08 -6.60
C LYS A 461 -19.77 -38.26 -6.18
N GLU A 462 -19.16 -37.59 -7.17
CA GLU A 462 -18.12 -36.58 -6.95
C GLU A 462 -18.69 -35.34 -6.23
N LEU A 463 -17.83 -34.64 -5.48
CA LEU A 463 -18.22 -33.53 -4.59
C LEU A 463 -19.08 -32.46 -5.29
N LEU A 464 -18.74 -32.10 -6.52
CA LEU A 464 -19.48 -31.10 -7.29
C LEU A 464 -20.92 -31.55 -7.60
N VAL A 465 -21.06 -32.78 -8.10
CA VAL A 465 -22.35 -33.34 -8.51
C VAL A 465 -23.26 -33.52 -7.30
N TRP A 466 -22.72 -34.11 -6.23
CA TRP A 466 -23.44 -34.30 -4.98
C TRP A 466 -23.85 -32.96 -4.34
N ALA A 467 -22.92 -32.01 -4.18
CA ALA A 467 -23.22 -30.73 -3.55
C ALA A 467 -24.23 -29.91 -4.37
N SER A 468 -24.21 -30.01 -5.70
CA SER A 468 -25.21 -29.34 -6.55
C SER A 468 -26.61 -29.90 -6.32
N GLU A 469 -26.75 -31.23 -6.25
CA GLU A 469 -28.04 -31.88 -5.99
C GLU A 469 -28.59 -31.58 -4.60
N GLU A 470 -27.75 -31.68 -3.54
CA GLU A 470 -28.19 -31.32 -2.19
C GLU A 470 -28.57 -29.85 -2.10
N PHE A 471 -27.86 -28.97 -2.81
CA PHE A 471 -28.15 -27.55 -2.83
C PHE A 471 -29.47 -27.23 -3.54
N GLU A 472 -29.74 -27.91 -4.67
CA GLU A 472 -31.01 -27.81 -5.42
C GLU A 472 -32.20 -28.36 -4.64
N ASN A 473 -31.99 -29.44 -3.87
CA ASN A 473 -32.99 -30.02 -2.96
C ASN A 473 -33.23 -29.17 -1.70
N GLY A 474 -32.41 -28.13 -1.47
CA GLY A 474 -32.52 -27.24 -0.31
C GLY A 474 -31.83 -27.75 0.96
N ASN A 475 -31.10 -28.86 0.86
CA ASN A 475 -30.41 -29.55 1.94
C ASN A 475 -29.02 -28.92 2.23
N VAL A 476 -28.97 -27.60 2.38
CA VAL A 476 -27.70 -26.85 2.51
C VAL A 476 -26.87 -27.29 3.71
N ILE A 477 -27.52 -27.70 4.81
CA ILE A 477 -26.84 -28.20 6.01
C ILE A 477 -26.10 -29.52 5.78
N ASP A 478 -26.59 -30.37 4.88
CA ASP A 478 -26.01 -31.68 4.61
C ASP A 478 -24.70 -31.57 3.80
N ILE A 479 -24.49 -30.42 3.15
CA ILE A 479 -23.26 -30.07 2.43
C ILE A 479 -22.16 -29.62 3.40
N VAL A 480 -22.50 -29.15 4.60
CA VAL A 480 -21.55 -28.59 5.56
C VAL A 480 -20.72 -29.69 6.23
N ASP A 481 -19.44 -29.41 6.49
CA ASP A 481 -18.55 -30.30 7.24
C ASP A 481 -19.18 -30.71 8.58
N LYS A 482 -19.45 -32.03 8.72
CA LYS A 482 -20.06 -32.64 9.91
C LYS A 482 -19.24 -32.46 11.19
N ARG A 483 -17.96 -32.05 11.10
CA ARG A 483 -17.12 -31.70 12.26
C ARG A 483 -17.48 -30.36 12.88
N LEU A 484 -18.26 -29.52 12.19
CA LEU A 484 -18.75 -28.25 12.71
C LEU A 484 -20.05 -28.48 13.52
N PRO A 485 -20.16 -27.91 14.73
CA PRO A 485 -21.37 -28.03 15.53
C PRO A 485 -22.54 -27.30 14.86
N ALA A 486 -23.63 -28.01 14.57
CA ALA A 486 -24.75 -27.54 13.74
C ALA A 486 -25.42 -26.25 14.25
N ASN A 487 -25.32 -25.96 15.55
CA ASN A 487 -25.84 -24.76 16.21
C ASN A 487 -24.96 -23.51 16.06
N GLU A 488 -23.73 -23.64 15.55
CA GLU A 488 -22.79 -22.53 15.34
C GLU A 488 -22.63 -22.14 13.86
N VAL A 489 -23.26 -22.90 12.95
CA VAL A 489 -23.15 -22.69 11.50
C VAL A 489 -24.16 -21.65 11.02
N ASN A 490 -23.67 -20.55 10.44
CA ASN A 490 -24.53 -19.57 9.77
C ASN A 490 -24.89 -20.04 8.35
N LEU A 491 -26.10 -20.60 8.19
CA LEU A 491 -26.58 -21.16 6.93
C LEU A 491 -26.61 -20.15 5.76
N GLU A 492 -26.81 -18.86 6.03
CA GLU A 492 -26.78 -17.82 4.99
C GLU A 492 -25.36 -17.52 4.49
N GLN A 493 -24.37 -17.59 5.38
CA GLN A 493 -22.96 -17.50 4.99
C GLN A 493 -22.54 -18.74 4.20
N VAL A 494 -22.94 -19.93 4.65
CA VAL A 494 -22.70 -21.19 3.94
C VAL A 494 -23.31 -21.16 2.54
N ARG A 495 -24.60 -20.80 2.43
CA ARG A 495 -25.32 -20.71 1.16
C ARG A 495 -24.63 -19.77 0.17
N ARG A 496 -24.11 -18.64 0.66
CA ARG A 496 -23.35 -17.67 -0.14
C ARG A 496 -22.02 -18.22 -0.63
N VAL A 497 -21.27 -18.92 0.22
CA VAL A 497 -19.99 -19.54 -0.16
C VAL A 497 -20.22 -20.63 -1.22
N ILE A 498 -21.23 -21.48 -1.03
CA ILE A 498 -21.61 -22.53 -1.99
C ILE A 498 -22.04 -21.93 -3.34
N LEU A 499 -22.93 -20.92 -3.33
CA LEU A 499 -23.35 -20.21 -4.55
C LEU A 499 -22.18 -19.55 -5.28
N THR A 500 -21.24 -18.98 -4.53
CA THR A 500 -20.04 -18.39 -5.11
C THR A 500 -19.15 -19.45 -5.74
N GLY A 501 -19.00 -20.62 -5.09
CA GLY A 501 -18.34 -21.81 -5.65
C GLY A 501 -18.95 -22.23 -6.99
N PHE A 502 -20.27 -22.44 -7.05
CA PHE A 502 -20.98 -22.83 -8.27
C PHE A 502 -20.88 -21.80 -9.41
N GLN A 503 -20.79 -20.51 -9.09
CA GLN A 503 -20.60 -19.45 -10.09
C GLN A 503 -19.17 -19.44 -10.65
N CYS A 504 -18.18 -19.80 -9.84
CA CYS A 504 -16.78 -19.89 -10.27
C CYS A 504 -16.51 -21.12 -11.17
N ILE A 505 -17.29 -22.19 -11.00
CA ILE A 505 -17.14 -23.46 -11.75
C ILE A 505 -18.07 -23.62 -12.95
N GLN A 506 -18.67 -22.54 -13.44
CA GLN A 506 -19.51 -22.55 -14.63
C GLN A 506 -18.74 -23.09 -15.86
N GLU A 507 -19.37 -23.99 -16.61
CA GLU A 507 -18.78 -24.59 -17.82
C GLU A 507 -18.43 -23.53 -18.87
N GLN A 508 -19.30 -22.52 -19.04
CA GLN A 508 -19.08 -21.42 -19.97
C GLN A 508 -18.20 -20.33 -19.33
N PRO A 509 -16.98 -20.04 -19.87
CA PRO A 509 -16.09 -19.04 -19.30
C PRO A 509 -16.70 -17.63 -19.24
N GLU A 510 -17.59 -17.30 -20.19
CA GLU A 510 -18.30 -16.03 -20.30
C GLU A 510 -19.21 -15.73 -19.08
N LEU A 511 -19.66 -16.78 -18.39
CA LEU A 511 -20.58 -16.72 -17.27
C LEU A 511 -19.87 -16.68 -15.91
N ARG A 512 -18.54 -16.94 -15.88
CA ARG A 512 -17.78 -16.91 -14.64
C ARG A 512 -17.59 -15.46 -14.16
N PRO A 513 -17.81 -15.17 -12.87
CA PRO A 513 -17.58 -13.85 -12.31
C PRO A 513 -16.08 -13.51 -12.31
N THR A 514 -15.76 -12.22 -12.39
CA THR A 514 -14.40 -11.74 -12.14
C THR A 514 -14.05 -11.93 -10.66
N MET A 515 -12.76 -12.04 -10.31
CA MET A 515 -12.36 -12.18 -8.91
C MET A 515 -12.84 -11.01 -8.03
N GLY A 516 -12.95 -9.79 -8.59
CA GLY A 516 -13.57 -8.66 -7.89
C GLY A 516 -15.07 -8.87 -7.61
N LYS A 517 -15.81 -9.51 -8.52
CA LYS A 517 -17.20 -9.88 -8.30
C LYS A 517 -17.34 -11.04 -7.30
N VAL A 518 -16.42 -12.00 -7.33
CA VAL A 518 -16.30 -13.09 -6.34
C VAL A 518 -16.07 -12.52 -4.94
N MET A 519 -15.12 -11.59 -4.78
CA MET A 519 -14.88 -10.91 -3.51
C MET A 519 -16.13 -10.15 -3.06
N GLN A 520 -16.83 -9.43 -3.95
CA GLN A 520 -18.11 -8.79 -3.61
C GLN A 520 -19.21 -9.79 -3.19
N MET A 521 -19.23 -10.98 -3.79
CA MET A 521 -20.19 -12.04 -3.44
C MET A 521 -19.90 -12.61 -2.06
N LEU A 522 -18.64 -12.73 -1.66
CA LEU A 522 -18.18 -13.23 -0.35
C LEU A 522 -18.22 -12.16 0.75
N GLU A 523 -17.82 -10.92 0.45
CA GLU A 523 -17.48 -9.86 1.41
C GLU A 523 -18.66 -9.18 2.09
N ALA A 524 -19.90 -9.58 1.86
CA ALA A 524 -21.08 -8.80 2.24
C ALA A 524 -20.94 -8.08 3.59
N LYS A 525 -20.55 -6.81 3.53
CA LYS A 525 -20.44 -5.92 4.67
C LYS A 525 -21.82 -5.91 5.31
N HIS A 526 -21.86 -6.28 6.59
CA HIS A 526 -23.02 -6.27 7.48
C HIS A 526 -24.29 -5.73 6.79
N LYS A 527 -24.99 -6.61 6.09
CA LYS A 527 -26.40 -6.37 5.80
C LYS A 527 -27.09 -6.55 7.15
N MET A 528 -27.40 -5.45 7.82
CA MET A 528 -28.58 -5.45 8.69
C MET A 528 -29.75 -5.78 7.78
N GLU A 529 -30.33 -6.95 7.96
CA GLU A 529 -31.57 -7.32 7.31
C GLU A 529 -32.71 -6.47 7.89
N GLY A 530 -33.48 -5.86 6.99
CA GLY A 530 -34.73 -5.17 7.28
C GLY A 530 -34.70 -3.65 7.08
N GLN A 531 -35.16 -3.19 5.91
CA GLN A 531 -35.61 -1.81 5.61
C GLN A 531 -34.60 -0.65 5.67
N VAL A 532 -33.66 -0.57 4.73
CA VAL A 532 -32.78 0.62 4.64
C VAL A 532 -32.47 0.94 3.17
N THR A 533 -32.99 2.06 2.64
CA THR A 533 -32.61 2.58 1.32
C THR A 533 -31.28 3.33 1.39
N VAL A 534 -30.72 3.71 0.23
CA VAL A 534 -29.49 4.53 0.14
C VAL A 534 -29.59 5.90 0.82
N PHE A 535 -30.79 6.37 1.15
CA PHE A 535 -31.02 7.65 1.83
C PHE A 535 -30.91 7.57 3.35
N THR A 536 -31.00 6.36 3.91
CA THR A 536 -31.12 6.17 5.37
C THR A 536 -29.96 6.78 6.17
N PRO A 537 -28.67 6.64 5.77
CA PRO A 537 -27.58 7.29 6.50
C PRO A 537 -27.68 8.82 6.54
N ALA A 538 -28.20 9.42 5.47
CA ALA A 538 -28.42 10.87 5.41
C ALA A 538 -29.61 11.27 6.30
N ILE A 539 -30.73 10.54 6.23
CA ILE A 539 -31.91 10.77 7.06
C ILE A 539 -31.59 10.66 8.55
N GLU A 540 -30.80 9.65 8.95
CA GLU A 540 -30.39 9.50 10.35
C GLU A 540 -29.47 10.64 10.77
N GLY A 541 -28.51 11.01 9.92
CA GLY A 541 -27.60 12.12 10.21
C GLY A 541 -28.31 13.47 10.42
N ILE A 542 -29.42 13.73 9.72
CA ILE A 542 -30.16 15.00 9.84
C ILE A 542 -30.62 15.24 11.29
N LYS A 543 -31.00 14.19 12.02
CA LYS A 543 -31.45 14.29 13.43
C LYS A 543 -30.39 14.88 14.36
N HIS A 544 -29.12 14.80 13.96
CA HIS A 544 -27.97 15.23 14.76
C HIS A 544 -27.37 16.56 14.29
N ILE A 545 -27.97 17.23 13.30
CA ILE A 545 -27.44 18.49 12.76
C ILE A 545 -27.56 19.65 13.75
N LYS A 546 -28.62 19.67 14.56
CA LYS A 546 -28.90 20.76 15.48
C LYS A 546 -28.32 20.48 16.87
N SER A 547 -27.72 21.50 17.47
CA SER A 547 -27.41 21.49 18.91
C SER A 547 -28.70 21.51 19.74
N GLU A 548 -28.58 21.31 21.06
CA GLU A 548 -29.70 21.47 22.00
C GLU A 548 -30.30 22.89 21.96
N GLN A 549 -29.51 23.89 21.55
CA GLN A 549 -29.91 25.29 21.41
C GLN A 549 -30.50 25.61 20.02
N GLY A 550 -30.57 24.62 19.12
CA GLY A 550 -31.12 24.79 17.78
C GLY A 550 -30.16 25.42 16.77
N GLU A 551 -28.86 25.44 17.05
CA GLU A 551 -27.83 25.94 16.13
C GLU A 551 -27.32 24.82 15.22
N ILE A 552 -26.97 25.14 13.96
CA ILE A 552 -26.44 24.15 13.02
C ILE A 552 -24.98 23.83 13.36
N LEU A 553 -24.70 22.57 13.68
CA LEU A 553 -23.36 22.06 13.93
C LEU A 553 -22.63 21.81 12.61
N THR A 554 -21.34 22.18 12.56
CA THR A 554 -20.53 22.11 11.33
C THR A 554 -20.35 20.66 10.86
N GLN A 555 -19.79 19.79 11.69
CA GLN A 555 -19.44 18.42 11.27
C GLN A 555 -20.69 17.59 10.91
N PRO A 556 -21.76 17.55 11.73
CA PRO A 556 -22.97 16.79 11.39
C PRO A 556 -23.65 17.25 10.09
N PHE A 557 -23.66 18.56 9.81
CA PHE A 557 -24.19 19.08 8.54
C PHE A 557 -23.37 18.58 7.34
N LEU A 558 -22.04 18.64 7.45
CA LEU A 558 -21.12 18.19 6.39
C LEU A 558 -21.19 16.67 6.18
N ASP A 559 -21.37 15.89 7.25
CA ASP A 559 -21.54 14.44 7.18
C ASP A 559 -22.80 14.06 6.40
N VAL A 560 -23.92 14.74 6.63
CA VAL A 560 -25.15 14.55 5.84
C VAL A 560 -24.94 14.90 4.36
N CYS A 561 -24.25 16.01 4.07
CA CYS A 561 -23.86 16.36 2.70
C CYS A 561 -22.95 15.31 2.03
N LYS A 562 -22.17 14.54 2.80
CA LYS A 562 -21.36 13.42 2.28
C LYS A 562 -22.19 12.15 2.10
N HIS A 563 -23.09 11.85 3.03
CA HIS A 563 -23.92 10.64 3.01
C HIS A 563 -24.84 10.57 1.79
N ILE A 564 -25.15 11.70 1.14
CA ILE A 564 -25.92 11.73 -0.11
C ILE A 564 -25.07 11.47 -1.37
N LEU A 565 -23.74 11.60 -1.31
CA LEU A 565 -22.84 11.41 -2.47
C LEU A 565 -22.93 10.01 -3.12
N PRO A 566 -23.11 8.89 -2.38
CA PRO A 566 -23.32 7.58 -2.98
C PRO A 566 -24.56 7.49 -3.85
N VAL A 567 -25.60 8.31 -3.60
CA VAL A 567 -26.78 8.43 -4.47
C VAL A 567 -26.40 9.11 -5.78
N ILE A 568 -25.57 10.16 -5.70
CA ILE A 568 -25.03 10.90 -6.85
C ILE A 568 -24.15 9.97 -7.71
N ASP A 569 -23.37 9.07 -7.10
CA ASP A 569 -22.56 8.08 -7.82
C ASP A 569 -23.40 7.15 -8.72
N LYS A 570 -24.65 6.90 -8.36
CA LYS A 570 -25.57 6.09 -9.17
C LYS A 570 -26.05 6.80 -10.43
N PHE A 571 -25.87 8.12 -10.54
CA PHE A 571 -26.12 8.87 -11.78
C PHE A 571 -24.99 8.72 -12.82
N GLY A 572 -23.86 8.10 -12.46
CA GLY A 572 -22.74 7.88 -13.37
C GLY A 572 -22.05 9.18 -13.81
N ALA A 573 -21.43 9.15 -14.99
CA ALA A 573 -20.56 10.23 -15.49
C ALA A 573 -21.27 11.60 -15.61
N ALA A 574 -22.60 11.62 -15.78
CA ALA A 574 -23.37 12.85 -15.92
C ALA A 574 -23.34 13.75 -14.67
N MET A 575 -23.17 13.17 -13.48
CA MET A 575 -23.17 13.91 -12.20
C MET A 575 -21.79 13.99 -11.54
N ALA A 576 -20.73 13.56 -12.24
CA ALA A 576 -19.37 13.61 -11.71
C ALA A 576 -18.91 15.04 -11.37
N LEU A 577 -19.34 16.03 -12.16
CA LEU A 577 -19.07 17.45 -11.90
C LEU A 577 -19.77 17.95 -10.62
N VAL A 578 -21.02 17.56 -10.42
CA VAL A 578 -21.81 17.91 -9.22
C VAL A 578 -21.20 17.27 -7.97
N LYS A 579 -20.79 15.98 -8.06
CA LYS A 579 -20.08 15.29 -6.98
C LYS A 579 -18.77 15.98 -6.61
N THR A 580 -17.98 16.36 -7.62
CA THR A 580 -16.68 17.03 -7.41
C THR A 580 -16.86 18.39 -6.74
N ASP A 581 -17.87 19.15 -7.15
CA ASP A 581 -18.19 20.46 -6.57
C ASP A 581 -18.63 20.34 -5.10
N ILE A 582 -19.58 19.44 -4.79
CA ILE A 582 -20.03 19.17 -3.42
C ILE A 582 -18.86 18.72 -2.55
N GLY A 583 -18.07 17.74 -3.01
CA GLY A 583 -16.92 17.22 -2.28
C GLY A 583 -15.87 18.30 -2.00
N GLY A 584 -15.53 19.11 -3.00
CA GLY A 584 -14.56 20.19 -2.84
C GLY A 584 -15.01 21.28 -1.85
N ASN A 585 -16.29 21.63 -1.86
CA ASN A 585 -16.86 22.60 -0.92
C ASN A 585 -16.91 22.02 0.51
N VAL A 586 -17.30 20.76 0.68
CA VAL A 586 -17.27 20.08 1.99
C VAL A 586 -15.86 20.03 2.56
N SER A 587 -14.86 19.55 1.80
CA SER A 587 -13.47 19.46 2.27
C SER A 587 -12.89 20.82 2.67
N ARG A 588 -13.32 21.90 2.00
CA ARG A 588 -12.93 23.27 2.35
C ARG A 588 -13.47 23.68 3.72
N LEU A 589 -14.75 23.42 3.99
CA LEU A 589 -15.36 23.73 5.29
C LEU A 589 -14.77 22.87 6.41
N GLU A 590 -14.51 21.59 6.15
CA GLU A 590 -13.85 20.69 7.11
C GLU A 590 -12.43 21.14 7.45
N SER A 591 -11.66 21.58 6.45
CA SER A 591 -10.31 22.10 6.68
C SER A 591 -10.32 23.31 7.62
N LYS A 592 -11.32 24.18 7.48
CA LYS A 592 -11.50 25.32 8.37
C LYS A 592 -11.95 24.88 9.76
N HIS A 593 -12.88 23.93 9.86
CA HIS A 593 -13.29 23.36 11.14
C HIS A 593 -12.09 22.74 11.90
N ALA A 594 -11.30 21.91 11.22
CA ALA A 594 -10.12 21.25 11.77
C ALA A 594 -9.05 22.23 12.27
N SER A 595 -8.97 23.44 11.69
CA SER A 595 -8.03 24.47 12.15
C SER A 595 -8.30 24.94 13.58
N ASN A 596 -9.57 24.93 14.02
CA ASN A 596 -9.97 25.23 15.39
C ASN A 596 -11.39 24.67 15.66
N PRO A 597 -11.50 23.38 16.05
CA PRO A 597 -12.79 22.69 16.16
C PRO A 597 -13.74 23.32 17.18
N THR A 598 -13.21 23.88 18.27
CA THR A 598 -14.01 24.54 19.30
C THR A 598 -14.56 25.87 18.81
N ARG A 599 -13.75 26.69 18.13
CA ARG A 599 -14.20 27.95 17.54
C ARG A 599 -15.19 27.74 16.40
N PHE A 600 -14.98 26.71 15.60
CA PHE A 600 -15.73 26.43 14.37
C PHE A 600 -16.74 25.29 14.52
N ASN A 601 -17.20 25.03 15.74
CA ASN A 601 -18.18 23.99 16.04
C ASN A 601 -19.53 24.24 15.36
N TYR A 602 -19.92 25.52 15.21
CA TYR A 602 -21.17 25.94 14.59
C TYR A 602 -20.94 26.41 13.16
N LEU A 603 -21.82 26.02 12.23
CA LEU A 603 -21.63 26.25 10.80
C LEU A 603 -21.46 27.74 10.46
N PHE A 604 -22.24 28.60 11.11
CA PHE A 604 -22.23 30.05 10.85
C PHE A 604 -21.01 30.77 11.44
N SER A 605 -20.33 30.19 12.43
CA SER A 605 -19.10 30.75 12.98
C SER A 605 -17.96 30.78 11.94
N LEU A 606 -17.97 29.86 10.98
CA LEU A 606 -17.03 29.82 9.86
C LEU A 606 -17.13 31.09 9.01
N VAL A 607 -18.37 31.49 8.69
CA VAL A 607 -18.65 32.66 7.86
C VAL A 607 -18.42 33.95 8.65
N GLN A 608 -18.86 34.01 9.90
CA GLN A 608 -18.66 35.17 10.77
C GLN A 608 -17.17 35.54 10.89
N ALA A 609 -16.31 34.53 11.08
CA ALA A 609 -14.87 34.77 11.15
C ALA A 609 -14.30 35.37 9.86
N GLU A 610 -14.81 35.00 8.68
CA GLU A 610 -14.37 35.58 7.41
C GLU A 610 -14.94 36.97 7.13
N VAL A 611 -16.13 37.27 7.65
CA VAL A 611 -16.74 38.60 7.60
C VAL A 611 -15.89 39.58 8.41
N GLU A 612 -15.47 39.18 9.62
CA GLU A 612 -14.58 39.96 10.49
C GLU A 612 -13.25 40.28 9.80
N THR A 613 -12.66 39.29 9.12
CA THR A 613 -11.36 39.45 8.42
C THR A 613 -11.49 40.00 7.00
N LYS A 614 -12.71 40.30 6.52
CA LYS A 614 -13.00 40.77 5.15
C LYS A 614 -12.47 39.84 4.04
N THR A 615 -12.43 38.53 4.30
CA THR A 615 -11.91 37.51 3.35
C THR A 615 -13.02 36.72 2.63
N THR A 616 -14.29 37.10 2.82
CA THR A 616 -15.48 36.39 2.31
C THR A 616 -15.56 36.27 0.78
N LYS A 617 -14.87 37.15 0.03
CA LYS A 617 -14.90 37.16 -1.45
C LYS A 617 -13.75 36.38 -2.10
N SER A 618 -12.86 35.77 -1.31
CA SER A 618 -11.80 34.92 -1.86
C SER A 618 -12.41 33.69 -2.54
N SER A 619 -11.84 33.27 -3.68
CA SER A 619 -12.23 32.04 -4.37
C SER A 619 -12.08 30.80 -3.49
N SER A 620 -11.16 30.84 -2.52
CA SER A 620 -10.89 29.80 -1.52
C SER A 620 -11.64 29.99 -0.19
N SER A 621 -12.51 31.00 -0.06
CA SER A 621 -13.21 31.27 1.19
C SER A 621 -14.22 30.18 1.57
N CYS A 622 -14.40 29.99 2.87
CA CYS A 622 -15.38 29.06 3.45
C CYS A 622 -16.80 29.57 3.25
N THR A 623 -16.99 30.89 3.22
CA THR A 623 -18.24 31.56 2.84
C THR A 623 -18.69 31.14 1.44
N ASN A 624 -17.78 31.22 0.47
CA ASN A 624 -18.08 30.77 -0.89
C ASN A 624 -18.34 29.26 -0.94
N GLY A 625 -17.58 28.47 -0.16
CA GLY A 625 -17.82 27.03 -0.02
C GLY A 625 -19.21 26.70 0.52
N LEU A 626 -19.67 27.39 1.57
CA LEU A 626 -20.99 27.17 2.16
C LEU A 626 -22.11 27.57 1.20
N LEU A 627 -21.94 28.69 0.49
CA LEU A 627 -22.91 29.17 -0.49
C LEU A 627 -23.11 28.16 -1.63
N TRP A 628 -22.02 27.69 -2.25
CA TRP A 628 -22.10 26.73 -3.35
C TRP A 628 -22.56 25.35 -2.89
N LEU A 629 -22.15 24.91 -1.71
CA LEU A 629 -22.67 23.69 -1.10
C LEU A 629 -24.19 23.77 -0.88
N THR A 630 -24.68 24.88 -0.34
CA THR A 630 -26.13 25.09 -0.10
C THR A 630 -26.90 25.04 -1.42
N ARG A 631 -26.45 25.77 -2.45
CA ARG A 631 -27.10 25.78 -3.77
C ARG A 631 -27.06 24.43 -4.50
N ALA A 632 -25.97 23.68 -4.34
CA ALA A 632 -25.86 22.32 -4.88
C ALA A 632 -26.85 21.36 -4.19
N MET A 633 -27.04 21.54 -2.89
CA MET A 633 -28.04 20.78 -2.13
C MET A 633 -29.48 21.15 -2.50
N ASP A 634 -29.77 22.44 -2.76
CA ASP A 634 -31.09 22.85 -3.29
C ASP A 634 -31.42 22.13 -4.60
N PHE A 635 -30.42 22.03 -5.49
CA PHE A 635 -30.58 21.32 -6.75
C PHE A 635 -30.93 19.84 -6.52
N LEU A 636 -30.25 19.16 -5.58
CA LEU A 636 -30.54 17.76 -5.25
C LEU A 636 -31.93 17.58 -4.63
N VAL A 637 -32.33 18.47 -3.73
CA VAL A 637 -33.68 18.46 -3.14
C VAL A 637 -34.73 18.65 -4.23
N ALA A 638 -34.57 19.66 -5.11
CA ALA A 638 -35.48 19.90 -6.22
C ALA A 638 -35.52 18.71 -7.21
N LEU A 639 -34.39 18.05 -7.43
CA LEU A 639 -34.32 16.85 -8.26
C LEU A 639 -35.08 15.69 -7.64
N PHE A 640 -34.89 15.43 -6.35
CA PHE A 640 -35.60 14.37 -5.66
C PHE A 640 -37.11 14.64 -5.61
N GLN A 641 -37.54 15.88 -5.37
CA GLN A 641 -38.94 16.30 -5.47
C GLN A 641 -39.52 16.06 -6.86
N ASN A 642 -38.83 16.47 -7.92
CA ASN A 642 -39.27 16.21 -9.31
C ASN A 642 -39.33 14.71 -9.64
N LEU A 643 -38.43 13.89 -9.08
CA LEU A 643 -38.46 12.44 -9.22
C LEU A 643 -39.63 11.79 -8.44
N ILE A 644 -40.13 12.44 -7.39
CA ILE A 644 -41.33 12.01 -6.64
C ILE A 644 -42.60 12.44 -7.38
N GLU A 645 -42.72 13.73 -7.70
CA GLU A 645 -43.95 14.37 -8.19
C GLU A 645 -44.28 14.01 -9.65
N HIS A 646 -43.26 13.78 -10.48
CA HIS A 646 -43.43 13.57 -11.91
C HIS A 646 -42.92 12.21 -12.35
N ALA A 647 -43.69 11.15 -12.07
CA ALA A 647 -43.33 9.76 -12.39
C ALA A 647 -43.05 9.50 -13.88
N ASP A 648 -43.66 10.28 -14.77
CA ASP A 648 -43.62 10.18 -16.23
C ASP A 648 -42.43 10.95 -16.87
N TRP A 649 -41.77 11.83 -16.13
CA TRP A 649 -40.66 12.61 -16.67
C TRP A 649 -39.42 11.75 -16.89
N SER A 650 -38.72 11.99 -18.00
CA SER A 650 -37.36 11.48 -18.18
C SER A 650 -36.39 12.07 -17.16
N MET A 651 -35.27 11.39 -16.91
CA MET A 651 -34.23 11.89 -16.01
C MET A 651 -33.70 13.27 -16.45
N SER A 652 -33.55 13.47 -17.76
CA SER A 652 -33.11 14.74 -18.33
C SER A 652 -34.11 15.87 -18.06
N GLN A 653 -35.42 15.61 -18.14
CA GLN A 653 -36.46 16.58 -17.80
C GLN A 653 -36.43 16.95 -16.31
N ALA A 654 -36.38 15.95 -15.41
CA ALA A 654 -36.29 16.18 -13.97
C ALA A 654 -35.05 17.00 -13.59
N CYS A 655 -33.87 16.63 -14.09
CA CYS A 655 -32.64 17.38 -13.84
C CYS A 655 -32.69 18.79 -14.45
N THR A 656 -33.21 18.95 -15.67
CA THR A 656 -33.26 20.26 -16.35
C THR A 656 -34.19 21.23 -15.64
N ASP A 657 -35.36 20.77 -15.20
CA ASP A 657 -36.29 21.59 -14.42
C ASP A 657 -35.69 21.98 -13.07
N SER A 658 -35.10 21.03 -12.35
CA SER A 658 -34.42 21.28 -11.07
C SER A 658 -33.32 22.32 -11.21
N TYR A 659 -32.52 22.22 -12.27
CA TYR A 659 -31.48 23.19 -12.60
C TYR A 659 -32.03 24.59 -12.90
N ASN A 660 -33.12 24.66 -13.68
CA ASN A 660 -33.76 25.94 -14.02
C ASN A 660 -34.31 26.64 -12.76
N LYS A 661 -34.87 25.90 -11.81
CA LYS A 661 -35.41 26.41 -10.54
C LYS A 661 -34.30 26.88 -9.57
N THR A 662 -33.13 26.25 -9.61
CA THR A 662 -32.08 26.42 -8.57
C THR A 662 -30.82 27.11 -9.09
N LEU A 663 -29.96 26.37 -9.79
CA LEU A 663 -28.59 26.77 -10.14
C LEU A 663 -28.51 27.74 -11.33
N LYS A 664 -29.46 27.69 -12.27
CA LYS A 664 -29.38 28.44 -13.54
C LYS A 664 -29.20 29.94 -13.36
N LYS A 665 -29.87 30.55 -12.38
CA LYS A 665 -29.76 32.00 -12.11
C LYS A 665 -28.36 32.42 -11.64
N TRP A 666 -27.55 31.47 -11.16
CA TRP A 666 -26.21 31.68 -10.63
C TRP A 666 -25.09 31.30 -11.62
N HIS A 667 -25.43 30.54 -12.66
CA HIS A 667 -24.50 30.04 -13.65
C HIS A 667 -24.36 30.95 -14.87
N GLY A 668 -23.12 31.25 -15.24
CA GLY A 668 -22.81 31.89 -16.53
C GLY A 668 -23.04 30.97 -17.73
N TRP A 669 -22.75 31.49 -18.93
CA TRP A 669 -22.91 30.74 -20.19
C TRP A 669 -22.13 29.43 -20.23
N LEU A 670 -20.90 29.45 -19.69
CA LEU A 670 -20.02 28.27 -19.66
C LEU A 670 -20.60 27.16 -18.79
N ALA A 671 -20.92 27.46 -17.52
CA ALA A 671 -21.51 26.49 -16.60
C ALA A 671 -22.87 25.97 -17.09
N SER A 672 -23.69 26.83 -17.72
CA SER A 672 -24.97 26.41 -18.31
C SER A 672 -24.81 25.48 -19.52
N SER A 673 -23.78 25.71 -20.32
CA SER A 673 -23.44 24.82 -21.44
C SER A 673 -22.89 23.48 -20.96
N SER A 674 -22.03 23.47 -19.95
CA SER A 674 -21.55 22.24 -19.31
C SER A 674 -22.70 21.39 -18.75
N PHE A 675 -23.67 22.04 -18.08
CA PHE A 675 -24.87 21.37 -17.61
C PHE A 675 -25.66 20.73 -18.77
N SER A 676 -25.87 21.48 -19.86
CA SER A 676 -26.60 20.98 -21.04
C SER A 676 -25.93 19.77 -21.69
N VAL A 677 -24.60 19.71 -21.68
CA VAL A 677 -23.83 18.55 -22.16
C VAL A 677 -23.97 17.36 -21.20
N ALA A 678 -23.84 17.59 -19.90
CA ALA A 678 -24.03 16.56 -18.88
C ALA A 678 -25.42 15.91 -18.97
N MET A 679 -26.46 16.69 -19.30
CA MET A 679 -27.83 16.18 -19.46
C MET A 679 -28.03 15.23 -20.63
N LYS A 680 -27.12 15.23 -21.63
CA LYS A 680 -27.12 14.23 -22.70
C LYS A 680 -26.63 12.86 -22.25
N LEU A 681 -25.95 12.81 -21.10
CA LEU A 681 -25.40 11.60 -20.50
C LEU A 681 -26.25 11.10 -19.32
N ALA A 682 -27.38 11.76 -19.02
CA ALA A 682 -28.25 11.38 -17.91
C ALA A 682 -28.73 9.92 -18.09
N PRO A 683 -28.76 9.12 -17.01
CA PRO A 683 -29.16 7.72 -17.09
C PRO A 683 -30.64 7.57 -17.41
N ASP A 684 -31.03 6.36 -17.82
CA ASP A 684 -32.44 5.99 -17.90
C ASP A 684 -33.07 6.05 -16.50
N ARG A 685 -34.26 6.68 -16.41
CA ARG A 685 -34.94 6.89 -15.13
C ARG A 685 -35.27 5.59 -14.43
N LYS A 686 -35.83 4.61 -15.16
CA LYS A 686 -36.27 3.35 -14.57
C LYS A 686 -35.08 2.60 -13.97
N LYS A 687 -33.99 2.50 -14.74
CA LYS A 687 -32.73 1.90 -14.25
C LYS A 687 -32.18 2.66 -13.05
N PHE A 688 -32.24 3.99 -13.06
CA PHE A 688 -31.78 4.79 -11.93
C PHE A 688 -32.59 4.49 -10.66
N MET A 689 -33.93 4.53 -10.74
CA MET A 689 -34.82 4.23 -9.62
C MET A 689 -34.61 2.81 -9.07
N GLU A 690 -34.43 1.81 -9.94
CA GLU A 690 -34.10 0.43 -9.55
C GLU A 690 -32.77 0.34 -8.77
N VAL A 691 -31.75 1.10 -9.21
CA VAL A 691 -30.43 1.10 -8.60
C VAL A 691 -30.42 1.78 -7.22
N ILE A 692 -31.17 2.86 -7.03
CA ILE A 692 -31.27 3.54 -5.72
C ILE A 692 -32.21 2.82 -4.75
N GLN A 693 -33.18 2.06 -5.27
CA GLN A 693 -34.07 1.21 -4.47
C GLN A 693 -33.34 -0.05 -3.96
N GLY A 694 -32.44 -0.63 -4.75
CA GLY A 694 -31.65 -1.80 -4.36
C GLY A 694 -32.50 -3.05 -4.12
N SER A 695 -32.13 -3.86 -3.12
CA SER A 695 -32.89 -5.06 -2.70
C SER A 695 -33.85 -4.81 -1.53
N ALA A 696 -34.20 -3.54 -1.26
CA ALA A 696 -34.99 -3.16 -0.10
C ALA A 696 -36.50 -3.33 -0.33
N THR A 697 -37.22 -3.80 0.69
CA THR A 697 -38.69 -3.85 0.75
C THR A 697 -39.33 -2.49 1.10
N GLY A 698 -38.53 -1.46 1.36
CA GLY A 698 -38.97 -0.10 1.69
C GLY A 698 -39.22 0.78 0.45
N SER A 699 -40.01 1.85 0.62
CA SER A 699 -40.30 2.80 -0.45
C SER A 699 -39.18 3.85 -0.55
N VAL A 700 -38.33 3.73 -1.57
CA VAL A 700 -37.30 4.76 -1.88
C VAL A 700 -37.92 6.15 -2.03
N THR A 701 -39.16 6.21 -2.52
CA THR A 701 -39.94 7.44 -2.62
C THR A 701 -40.22 8.05 -1.25
N ALA A 702 -40.60 7.25 -0.24
CA ALA A 702 -40.89 7.75 1.10
C ALA A 702 -39.62 8.28 1.80
N ASP A 703 -38.48 7.61 1.60
CA ASP A 703 -37.21 8.08 2.15
C ASP A 703 -36.71 9.35 1.43
N MET A 704 -36.90 9.44 0.12
CA MET A 704 -36.64 10.68 -0.64
C MET A 704 -37.51 11.84 -0.15
N GLU A 705 -38.82 11.60 0.04
CA GLU A 705 -39.77 12.58 0.58
C GLU A 705 -39.32 13.06 1.97
N LYS A 706 -38.98 12.11 2.84
CA LYS A 706 -38.51 12.40 4.21
C LYS A 706 -37.20 13.20 4.20
N PHE A 707 -36.23 12.82 3.38
CA PHE A 707 -34.98 13.57 3.23
C PHE A 707 -35.25 15.00 2.77
N CYS A 708 -36.11 15.20 1.76
CA CYS A 708 -36.44 16.53 1.26
C CYS A 708 -37.14 17.37 2.33
N ALA A 709 -38.11 16.78 3.06
CA ALA A 709 -38.85 17.48 4.11
C ALA A 709 -37.94 17.90 5.28
N ASP A 710 -37.03 17.01 5.71
CA ASP A 710 -36.18 17.25 6.88
C ASP A 710 -34.97 18.14 6.56
N PHE A 711 -34.43 18.08 5.33
CA PHE A 711 -33.22 18.83 4.96
C PHE A 711 -33.49 20.24 4.42
N SER A 712 -34.62 20.46 3.73
CA SER A 712 -34.96 21.78 3.15
C SER A 712 -34.95 22.94 4.17
N PRO A 713 -35.47 22.79 5.41
CA PRO A 713 -35.45 23.87 6.39
C PRO A 713 -34.02 24.30 6.79
N LEU A 714 -33.05 23.37 6.78
CA LEU A 714 -31.66 23.66 7.08
C LEU A 714 -31.01 24.51 5.98
N LEU A 715 -31.33 24.22 4.70
CA LEU A 715 -30.89 25.02 3.57
C LEU A 715 -31.50 26.43 3.59
N GLU A 716 -32.78 26.54 3.96
CA GLU A 716 -33.45 27.84 4.11
C GLU A 716 -32.79 28.70 5.21
N GLU A 717 -32.36 28.08 6.31
CA GLU A 717 -31.62 28.76 7.38
C GLU A 717 -30.26 29.26 6.90
N ASN A 718 -29.53 28.45 6.11
CA ASN A 718 -28.28 28.88 5.48
C ASN A 718 -28.50 30.10 4.58
N HIS A 719 -29.52 30.08 3.72
CA HIS A 719 -29.87 31.21 2.87
C HIS A 719 -30.23 32.46 3.67
N LYS A 720 -31.10 32.33 4.69
CA LYS A 720 -31.46 33.46 5.57
C LYS A 720 -30.23 34.06 6.24
N PHE A 721 -29.30 33.23 6.69
CA PHE A 721 -28.06 33.68 7.31
C PHE A 721 -27.14 34.40 6.31
N LEU A 722 -26.89 33.82 5.14
CA LEU A 722 -26.06 34.43 4.09
C LEU A 722 -26.68 35.73 3.54
N ALA A 723 -28.00 35.80 3.42
CA ALA A 723 -28.73 36.98 2.96
C ALA A 723 -28.63 38.13 3.96
N ARG A 724 -28.71 37.87 5.27
CA ARG A 724 -28.50 38.88 6.33
C ARG A 724 -27.11 39.54 6.24
N LEU A 725 -26.13 38.84 5.68
CA LEU A 725 -24.76 39.32 5.49
C LEU A 725 -24.53 39.92 4.09
N GLY A 726 -25.52 39.93 3.20
CA GLY A 726 -25.38 40.37 1.81
C GLY A 726 -24.51 39.45 0.94
N LEU A 727 -24.41 38.17 1.30
CA LEU A 727 -23.53 37.17 0.67
C LEU A 727 -24.29 36.15 -0.21
N ASP A 728 -25.63 36.15 -0.15
CA ASP A 728 -26.46 35.16 -0.86
C ASP A 728 -26.59 35.43 -2.37
N ASP A 729 -26.30 36.64 -2.84
CA ASP A 729 -26.41 37.04 -4.26
C ASP A 729 -25.11 36.88 -5.07
N MET A 730 -24.06 36.28 -4.49
CA MET A 730 -22.79 36.11 -5.20
C MET A 730 -22.96 35.14 -6.40
N LYS A 731 -22.53 35.55 -7.59
CA LYS A 731 -22.54 34.71 -8.80
C LYS A 731 -21.26 33.88 -8.92
N ALA A 732 -21.33 32.80 -9.71
CA ALA A 732 -20.11 32.10 -10.13
C ALA A 732 -19.26 33.09 -10.93
N SER A 733 -18.01 33.28 -10.51
CA SER A 733 -17.00 34.03 -11.26
C SER A 733 -16.58 33.30 -12.51
#